data_AF-B4U358-F1
#
_entry.id   AF-B4U358-F1
#
_cell.length_a   1.000
_cell.length_b   1.000
_cell.length_c   1.000
_cell.angle_alpha   90.00
_cell.angle_beta   90.00
_cell.angle_gamma   90.00
#
_symmetry.space_group_name_H-M   'P 1'
#
loop_
_entity.id
_entity.type
_entity.pdbx_description
1 polymer ?
#
loop_
_entity_poly.entity_id
_entity_poly.type
_entity_poly.pdbx_seq_one_letter_code
_entity_poly.pdbx_strand_id
1 'polypeptide(L)'
;MTIKKCPQILALFLALAALASQGQTVHALERQETSVKQAHESDDWFDEDEDFSAVKSNTSTEIDSTVTDLFGDAEPKTKAGKEELKAPSSKQEALPAEPQKEKETSAKPTDHATAQVEEAQPEQDSDNPWLADDFVTKGDTLVGLSKAGLAKLSKTPVLTLPRIGADKTVLTRIASFAFTPNKSVAIADYTGRAGEHGEINHLDVEGRNILTEGEDFGAYAIKKLVIPEGYLFIGQDAFNDNKQLEEISLADSLLSISDYAFAHMSLSKLKLPKSLQSIGDQAFFDNRIAGTLVLPKALKQLGERAFKSNRLTGLVFEGEGLSVLKEAAFQDNAFISLVIPDSIQALEEDVFTGNLGDEEYGNHVVLRTKSGQNPYRLHSANVLVNPSDQARTPQPPIDYNKWLAEDFTYTGQMITGFSASGLRKVKRNKHLVLPKDYQGQPLTAIADNAFRNVDFHDKALRKYDLERVTLPSTIQKIGAFAFQSNNLESFEASEDLVDIGQGAFMNNRIEILTLNDKLRVIGDAAFHINRIYAIVIPESVEVIGISAFRQNGAKHVVFMGDKLTSIGEMAFLSNTLEEVDLSSLAGLKTIAVQAFADNHLRELKLPDNLIRIQAEAFKANRLQGVTVPDTVISISFNAFDNNSDDKVILRTINHNKNLLADGDGFIVDPDLLSADQSSVQAVLEDLQRLDLASLRADTAAHFTTLITRGKQLLKESAVRLGYQLRFLAESRFFLGRVRLDQLIKSADIALSNHQDTPNAKLLMAKLDKAKLHYNNSAMTAPKISRLEKELSLLIDLVQGVGAISKATMTQGVYKLQTTLPIPEYYIGVNLYTDDQGNILFVLDMSDTIGQGQLDDYGNPILNVDEDNEGYHALAIESLADYEGLTIKDILTKELNQLPIRDVKQAREHRVGLFMAIRDAAREAQLLLEKQSKALSESAGKSNGSKVADSGLEPSVTLSTNKTKKLLPKTGAFKEAWVTMIGMLVLLAAALLKGDSRYKKRSK
;
A
#
# COMPACT_ATOMS: atom_id res chain seq x y z
N MET A 1 -9.07 5.95 -43.57
CA MET A 1 -10.35 6.58 -44.01
C MET A 1 -11.43 5.86 -43.23
N THR A 2 -11.89 6.36 -42.09
CA THR A 2 -12.94 7.39 -41.96
C THR A 2 -12.77 8.11 -40.62
N ILE A 3 -12.13 9.28 -40.60
CA ILE A 3 -12.16 10.22 -39.45
C ILE A 3 -12.79 11.50 -40.00
N LYS A 4 -14.12 11.55 -39.95
CA LYS A 4 -14.91 12.76 -40.19
C LYS A 4 -16.12 12.68 -39.28
N LYS A 5 -15.97 13.13 -38.04
CA LYS A 5 -17.01 13.68 -37.16
C LYS A 5 -16.41 13.98 -35.78
N CYS A 6 -15.58 15.03 -35.70
CA CYS A 6 -15.54 16.00 -34.59
C CYS A 6 -14.35 16.95 -34.81
N PRO A 7 -14.56 18.23 -35.18
CA PRO A 7 -13.47 19.21 -35.33
C PRO A 7 -12.69 19.44 -34.02
N GLN A 8 -13.35 19.25 -32.87
CA GLN A 8 -12.77 19.45 -31.54
C GLN A 8 -11.75 18.35 -31.16
N ILE A 9 -11.95 17.11 -31.59
CA ILE A 9 -11.03 15.98 -31.33
C ILE A 9 -9.74 16.15 -32.13
N LEU A 10 -9.84 16.55 -33.41
CA LEU A 10 -8.66 16.80 -34.24
C LEU A 10 -7.87 18.02 -33.76
N ALA A 11 -8.56 19.06 -33.27
CA ALA A 11 -7.93 20.25 -32.69
C ALA A 11 -7.21 19.94 -31.37
N LEU A 12 -7.81 19.13 -30.48
CA LEU A 12 -7.19 18.71 -29.23
C LEU A 12 -6.02 17.74 -29.47
N PHE A 13 -6.15 16.78 -30.40
CA PHE A 13 -5.05 15.88 -30.79
C PHE A 13 -3.91 16.62 -31.48
N LEU A 14 -4.20 17.59 -32.36
CA LEU A 14 -3.16 18.41 -32.99
C LEU A 14 -2.51 19.37 -31.98
N ALA A 15 -3.25 19.89 -31.00
CA ALA A 15 -2.69 20.71 -29.92
C ALA A 15 -1.79 19.91 -28.97
N LEU A 16 -2.22 18.70 -28.57
CA LEU A 16 -1.45 17.79 -27.72
C LEU A 16 -0.22 17.21 -28.45
N ALA A 17 -0.36 16.88 -29.74
CA ALA A 17 0.77 16.44 -30.58
C ALA A 17 1.75 17.59 -30.88
N ALA A 18 1.26 18.83 -31.03
CA ALA A 18 2.11 20.01 -31.18
C ALA A 18 2.89 20.33 -29.90
N LEU A 19 2.25 20.22 -28.73
CA LEU A 19 2.89 20.37 -27.40
C LEU A 19 3.93 19.26 -27.12
N ALA A 20 3.70 18.02 -27.56
CA ALA A 20 4.67 16.94 -27.45
C ALA A 20 5.84 17.06 -28.45
N SER A 21 5.63 17.71 -29.60
CA SER A 21 6.65 17.88 -30.65
C SER A 21 7.56 19.10 -30.44
N GLN A 22 7.16 20.05 -29.59
CA GLN A 22 7.94 21.23 -29.21
C GLN A 22 8.43 21.07 -27.77
N GLY A 23 9.54 20.35 -27.57
CA GLY A 23 10.13 20.10 -26.26
C GLY A 23 10.50 21.36 -25.48
N GLN A 24 9.50 21.99 -24.85
CA GLN A 24 9.64 23.05 -23.87
C GLN A 24 8.78 22.72 -22.65
N THR A 25 9.47 22.45 -21.54
CA THR A 25 8.91 22.24 -20.21
C THR A 25 8.17 23.48 -19.72
N VAL A 26 6.91 23.31 -19.32
CA VAL A 26 6.05 24.36 -18.77
C VAL A 26 6.40 24.59 -17.29
N HIS A 27 7.21 25.60 -17.00
CA HIS A 27 7.30 26.22 -15.67
C HIS A 27 7.40 27.73 -15.81
N ALA A 28 6.25 28.39 -15.94
CA ALA A 28 6.09 29.81 -15.63
C ALA A 28 4.60 30.13 -15.59
N LEU A 29 4.02 30.20 -14.39
CA LEU A 29 2.90 31.04 -13.96
C LEU A 29 2.34 30.45 -12.66
N GLU A 30 2.92 30.83 -11.52
CA GLU A 30 2.18 30.96 -10.25
C GLU A 30 3.07 31.75 -9.27
N ARG A 31 2.75 33.04 -9.14
CA ARG A 31 3.12 33.89 -8.00
C ARG A 31 1.86 34.65 -7.60
N GLN A 32 1.59 34.61 -6.29
CA GLN A 32 0.71 35.40 -5.43
C GLN A 32 -0.11 34.41 -4.58
N GLU A 33 -0.11 34.38 -3.25
CA GLU A 33 0.56 35.17 -2.22
C GLU A 33 0.42 34.42 -0.86
N THR A 34 1.36 34.68 0.04
CA THR A 34 1.29 34.72 1.52
C THR A 34 0.52 33.67 2.35
N SER A 35 1.32 32.86 3.06
CA SER A 35 1.33 32.59 4.52
C SER A 35 0.00 32.54 5.31
N VAL A 36 -0.31 31.35 5.83
CA VAL A 36 -0.94 31.16 7.16
C VAL A 36 -0.17 30.06 7.90
N LYS A 37 0.16 30.35 9.17
CA LYS A 37 0.85 29.47 10.12
C LYS A 37 -0.12 28.38 10.58
N GLN A 38 0.28 27.11 10.57
CA GLN A 38 -0.34 26.08 11.41
C GLN A 38 0.58 25.79 12.60
N ALA A 39 0.03 26.05 13.79
CA ALA A 39 0.53 25.59 15.07
C ALA A 39 0.22 24.09 15.21
N HIS A 40 1.17 23.34 15.77
CA HIS A 40 0.90 22.04 16.34
C HIS A 40 0.02 22.22 17.58
N GLU A 41 -1.10 21.51 17.64
CA GLU A 41 -1.73 21.16 18.91
C GLU A 41 -2.24 19.73 18.84
N SER A 42 -1.90 19.02 19.91
CA SER A 42 -2.24 17.66 20.27
C SER A 42 -3.74 17.48 20.47
N ASP A 43 -4.23 16.31 20.08
CA ASP A 43 -5.54 15.79 20.45
C ASP A 43 -5.70 15.80 21.98
N ASP A 44 -6.49 16.74 22.50
CA ASP A 44 -7.15 16.61 23.79
C ASP A 44 -8.56 17.21 23.68
N TRP A 45 -9.55 16.37 23.97
CA TRP A 45 -10.98 16.68 23.96
C TRP A 45 -11.40 17.26 25.32
N PHE A 46 -12.30 18.27 25.27
CA PHE A 46 -12.94 19.04 26.36
C PHE A 46 -12.13 20.21 26.95
N ASP A 47 -12.55 21.44 26.61
CA ASP A 47 -13.00 22.44 27.60
C ASP A 47 -13.72 23.62 26.90
N GLU A 48 -14.92 23.95 27.39
CA GLU A 48 -15.68 25.18 27.10
C GLU A 48 -15.27 26.26 28.11
N ASP A 49 -15.13 27.53 27.67
CA ASP A 49 -15.81 28.67 28.32
C ASP A 49 -15.65 29.99 27.53
N GLU A 50 -16.68 30.82 27.68
CA GLU A 50 -17.11 32.01 26.95
C GLU A 50 -16.18 33.25 27.05
N ASP A 51 -16.25 34.19 26.07
CA ASP A 51 -16.83 35.52 26.33
C ASP A 51 -17.10 36.34 25.04
N PHE A 52 -18.24 37.03 25.03
CA PHE A 52 -18.68 38.00 24.02
C PHE A 52 -18.21 39.41 24.42
N SER A 53 -17.57 40.17 23.52
CA SER A 53 -17.85 41.63 23.46
C SER A 53 -17.39 42.29 22.15
N ALA A 54 -18.27 43.15 21.66
CA ALA A 54 -18.15 43.98 20.46
C ALA A 54 -17.05 45.05 20.55
N VAL A 55 -16.63 45.61 19.40
CA VAL A 55 -16.70 47.06 19.09
C VAL A 55 -16.01 47.44 17.76
N LYS A 56 -16.83 48.04 16.88
CA LYS A 56 -16.60 49.18 15.93
C LYS A 56 -15.70 49.06 14.69
N SER A 57 -16.40 49.08 13.56
CA SER A 57 -16.38 50.12 12.50
C SER A 57 -15.05 50.80 12.13
N ASN A 58 -14.72 50.73 10.84
CA ASN A 58 -14.42 51.94 10.09
C ASN A 58 -14.75 51.78 8.59
N THR A 59 -15.66 52.66 8.15
CA THR A 59 -15.96 53.04 6.77
C THR A 59 -14.88 53.96 6.21
N SER A 60 -14.58 53.87 4.90
CA SER A 60 -14.54 55.02 3.97
C SER A 60 -14.08 54.61 2.55
N THR A 61 -15.00 54.78 1.59
CA THR A 61 -14.91 55.45 0.25
C THR A 61 -13.68 55.18 -0.64
N GLU A 62 -13.72 54.87 -1.95
CA GLU A 62 -14.59 55.09 -3.13
C GLU A 62 -13.66 55.60 -4.28
N ILE A 63 -14.12 55.50 -5.55
CA ILE A 63 -13.60 56.07 -6.82
C ILE A 63 -12.56 55.16 -7.55
N ASP A 64 -12.61 54.80 -8.84
CA ASP A 64 -13.47 54.93 -10.06
C ASP A 64 -12.95 53.80 -10.99
N SER A 65 -13.74 52.92 -11.64
CA SER A 65 -14.59 53.04 -12.84
C SER A 65 -13.88 53.17 -14.22
N THR A 66 -14.39 52.36 -15.17
CA THR A 66 -14.26 52.40 -16.66
C THR A 66 -12.99 51.76 -17.26
N VAL A 67 -12.96 51.03 -18.40
CA VAL A 67 -13.77 50.96 -19.64
C VAL A 67 -13.66 49.54 -20.27
N THR A 68 -14.73 49.19 -20.99
CA THR A 68 -15.08 48.11 -21.91
C THR A 68 -14.12 47.68 -23.03
N ASP A 69 -14.38 46.44 -23.49
CA ASP A 69 -14.32 45.89 -24.86
C ASP A 69 -12.99 45.75 -25.60
N LEU A 70 -12.80 44.57 -26.22
CA LEU A 70 -12.37 44.41 -27.62
C LEU A 70 -12.36 42.91 -28.01
N PHE A 71 -13.48 42.43 -28.55
CA PHE A 71 -13.45 41.38 -29.59
C PHE A 71 -13.40 42.09 -30.95
N GLY A 72 -12.56 41.60 -31.85
CA GLY A 72 -12.49 42.09 -33.23
C GLY A 72 -11.66 41.18 -34.12
N ASP A 73 -12.37 40.37 -34.92
CA ASP A 73 -11.88 39.49 -35.98
C ASP A 73 -11.07 40.23 -37.05
N ALA A 74 -10.07 39.54 -37.65
CA ALA A 74 -9.79 39.59 -39.09
C ALA A 74 -8.68 38.59 -39.52
N GLU A 75 -9.06 37.59 -40.33
CA GLU A 75 -8.19 36.97 -41.35
C GLU A 75 -8.21 37.81 -42.67
N PRO A 76 -7.58 37.40 -43.79
CA PRO A 76 -6.14 37.12 -44.03
C PRO A 76 -5.65 37.81 -45.33
N LYS A 77 -4.33 37.97 -45.56
CA LYS A 77 -3.78 38.12 -46.93
C LYS A 77 -2.40 37.48 -47.14
N THR A 78 -2.30 36.93 -48.34
CA THR A 78 -1.34 36.07 -49.03
C THR A 78 -0.03 36.74 -49.52
N LYS A 79 1.03 35.93 -49.67
CA LYS A 79 1.91 35.72 -50.88
C LYS A 79 3.28 35.15 -50.43
N ALA A 80 3.64 33.91 -50.76
CA ALA A 80 4.22 33.42 -52.02
C ALA A 80 5.68 33.86 -52.29
N GLY A 81 6.61 32.90 -52.27
CA GLY A 81 7.99 33.04 -52.75
C GLY A 81 8.81 31.76 -52.57
N LYS A 82 9.02 31.01 -53.66
CA LYS A 82 9.87 29.82 -53.79
C LYS A 82 11.36 30.20 -53.68
N GLU A 83 12.20 29.30 -53.20
CA GLU A 83 13.39 28.84 -53.94
C GLU A 83 14.06 27.61 -53.29
N GLU A 84 14.81 26.91 -54.12
CA GLU A 84 15.14 25.49 -54.10
C GLU A 84 16.67 25.30 -54.01
N LEU A 85 17.08 24.11 -53.57
CA LEU A 85 18.30 23.37 -53.97
C LEU A 85 19.66 23.59 -53.27
N LYS A 86 20.11 22.45 -52.70
CA LYS A 86 21.40 21.73 -52.91
C LYS A 86 22.49 21.79 -51.82
N ALA A 87 22.81 20.58 -51.33
CA ALA A 87 24.04 20.15 -50.66
C ALA A 87 25.28 20.21 -51.59
N PRO A 88 26.53 20.00 -51.11
CA PRO A 88 27.07 18.62 -51.04
C PRO A 88 28.18 18.30 -50.00
N SER A 89 28.35 16.99 -49.70
CA SER A 89 29.56 16.11 -49.57
C SER A 89 30.93 16.67 -49.11
N SER A 90 31.95 15.94 -48.62
CA SER A 90 32.25 14.61 -48.06
C SER A 90 33.79 14.56 -47.78
N LYS A 91 34.29 13.53 -47.06
CA LYS A 91 35.70 13.04 -46.90
C LYS A 91 36.62 13.70 -45.85
N GLN A 92 37.65 13.07 -45.25
CA GLN A 92 38.07 11.70 -44.87
C GLN A 92 39.51 11.84 -44.25
N GLU A 93 39.96 10.88 -43.40
CA GLU A 93 41.36 10.58 -42.98
C GLU A 93 42.06 11.53 -41.96
N ALA A 94 42.97 11.14 -41.05
CA ALA A 94 43.50 9.88 -40.49
C ALA A 94 44.41 10.22 -39.25
N LEU A 95 44.68 9.25 -38.36
CA LEU A 95 45.57 9.28 -37.17
C LEU A 95 47.08 9.42 -37.50
N PRO A 96 47.99 9.74 -36.54
CA PRO A 96 48.70 8.67 -35.79
C PRO A 96 49.15 8.97 -34.32
N ALA A 97 49.15 7.90 -33.52
CA ALA A 97 50.15 7.37 -32.56
C ALA A 97 50.96 8.23 -31.53
N GLU A 98 50.84 7.77 -30.27
CA GLU A 98 51.72 7.74 -29.06
C GLU A 98 53.22 7.29 -29.24
N PRO A 99 54.08 7.06 -28.20
CA PRO A 99 54.20 7.52 -26.78
C PRO A 99 55.69 7.77 -26.30
N GLN A 100 55.93 8.12 -25.01
CA GLN A 100 56.85 7.42 -24.04
C GLN A 100 57.46 8.28 -22.88
N LYS A 101 57.42 7.70 -21.65
CA LYS A 101 58.43 7.59 -20.54
C LYS A 101 58.96 8.87 -19.84
N GLU A 102 59.29 8.95 -18.54
CA GLU A 102 60.08 8.10 -17.59
C GLU A 102 59.80 8.60 -16.12
N LYS A 103 59.64 7.76 -15.07
CA LYS A 103 60.61 7.34 -14.00
C LYS A 103 61.50 8.45 -13.40
N GLU A 104 61.97 8.48 -12.14
CA GLU A 104 61.74 7.85 -10.81
C GLU A 104 62.87 8.42 -9.88
N THR A 105 62.67 8.47 -8.55
CA THR A 105 63.70 8.63 -7.46
C THR A 105 64.31 10.05 -7.22
N SER A 106 64.76 10.52 -6.04
CA SER A 106 65.09 9.95 -4.71
C SER A 106 65.23 11.05 -3.62
N ALA A 107 65.27 10.61 -2.34
CA ALA A 107 66.03 11.14 -1.19
C ALA A 107 65.48 12.24 -0.21
N LYS A 108 65.38 11.84 1.06
CA LYS A 108 65.36 12.59 2.35
C LYS A 108 66.81 12.92 2.80
N PRO A 109 67.10 13.56 3.97
CA PRO A 109 66.43 14.64 4.73
C PRO A 109 67.43 15.75 5.21
N THR A 110 66.98 16.89 5.78
CA THR A 110 67.49 17.50 7.06
C THR A 110 66.86 18.86 7.41
N ASP A 111 66.50 18.96 8.69
CA ASP A 111 66.22 20.03 9.66
C ASP A 111 66.05 21.54 9.35
N HIS A 112 64.98 22.05 9.99
CA HIS A 112 64.78 23.30 10.74
C HIS A 112 65.14 24.67 10.14
N ALA A 113 64.09 25.46 9.86
CA ALA A 113 63.87 26.75 10.53
C ALA A 113 62.42 27.25 10.29
N THR A 114 61.79 27.65 11.39
CA THR A 114 60.46 28.28 11.51
C THR A 114 60.28 29.52 10.64
N ALA A 115 59.20 29.56 9.85
CA ALA A 115 58.59 30.79 9.36
C ALA A 115 57.06 30.63 9.41
N GLN A 116 56.41 31.66 9.97
CA GLN A 116 54.98 31.76 10.19
C GLN A 116 54.21 31.63 8.86
N VAL A 117 53.16 30.80 8.87
CA VAL A 117 52.14 30.75 7.81
C VAL A 117 50.95 31.55 8.31
N GLU A 118 50.66 32.67 7.67
CA GLU A 118 49.34 33.30 7.72
C GLU A 118 48.32 32.32 7.12
N GLU A 119 47.30 31.96 7.91
CA GLU A 119 46.15 31.16 7.47
C GLU A 119 45.39 31.92 6.37
N ALA A 120 45.45 31.42 5.14
CA ALA A 120 44.53 31.81 4.09
C ALA A 120 43.12 31.30 4.43
N GLN A 121 42.14 32.20 4.53
CA GLN A 121 40.74 31.84 4.77
C GLN A 121 40.19 31.03 3.60
N PRO A 122 39.35 30.00 3.84
CA PRO A 122 38.69 29.26 2.77
C PRO A 122 37.64 30.17 2.12
N GLU A 123 37.90 30.60 0.89
CA GLU A 123 36.95 31.38 0.09
C GLU A 123 35.75 30.51 -0.34
N GLN A 124 34.55 31.09 -0.27
CA GLN A 124 33.30 30.49 -0.74
C GLN A 124 33.32 30.42 -2.27
N ASP A 125 32.91 29.28 -2.87
CA ASP A 125 32.80 29.15 -4.33
C ASP A 125 31.84 30.23 -4.88
N SER A 126 32.36 31.19 -5.64
CA SER A 126 31.57 32.31 -6.21
C SER A 126 30.45 31.86 -7.15
N ASP A 127 30.50 30.61 -7.60
CA ASP A 127 29.60 30.01 -8.59
C ASP A 127 28.59 29.01 -7.99
N ASN A 128 28.62 28.75 -6.68
CA ASN A 128 27.60 27.89 -6.05
C ASN A 128 26.31 28.68 -5.80
N PRO A 129 25.19 28.35 -6.48
CA PRO A 129 23.94 29.06 -6.26
C PRO A 129 23.35 28.78 -4.88
N TRP A 130 23.78 27.74 -4.17
CA TRP A 130 23.33 27.36 -2.83
C TRP A 130 24.28 27.88 -1.74
N LEU A 131 23.72 28.61 -0.78
CA LEU A 131 24.44 29.25 0.32
C LEU A 131 24.38 28.37 1.56
N ALA A 132 25.29 28.59 2.51
CA ALA A 132 25.32 27.83 3.76
C ALA A 132 23.99 27.93 4.54
N ASP A 133 23.34 29.10 4.53
CA ASP A 133 22.05 29.35 5.19
C ASP A 133 20.86 28.60 4.56
N ASP A 134 21.03 28.04 3.36
CA ASP A 134 20.03 27.15 2.75
C ASP A 134 19.99 25.77 3.44
N PHE A 135 20.93 25.50 4.36
CA PHE A 135 21.08 24.21 5.01
C PHE A 135 21.11 24.31 6.53
N VAL A 136 20.84 23.19 7.18
CA VAL A 136 21.06 23.00 8.62
C VAL A 136 22.39 22.26 8.79
N THR A 137 23.29 22.80 9.61
CA THR A 137 24.61 22.21 9.93
C THR A 137 24.80 22.07 11.44
N LYS A 138 25.59 21.08 11.85
CA LYS A 138 25.95 20.82 13.26
C LYS A 138 27.43 20.47 13.34
N GLY A 139 28.25 21.44 13.72
CA GLY A 139 29.71 21.31 13.57
C GLY A 139 30.08 21.11 12.09
N ASP A 140 30.91 20.11 11.81
CA ASP A 140 31.36 19.76 10.45
C ASP A 140 30.37 18.92 9.63
N THR A 141 29.15 18.72 10.16
CA THR A 141 28.14 17.82 9.59
C THR A 141 26.95 18.59 9.02
N LEU A 142 26.59 18.29 7.77
CA LEU A 142 25.40 18.77 7.08
C LEU A 142 24.19 17.87 7.42
N VAL A 143 23.10 18.46 7.92
CA VAL A 143 21.97 17.73 8.53
C VAL A 143 20.71 17.74 7.65
N GLY A 144 20.57 18.72 6.75
CA GLY A 144 19.46 18.77 5.81
C GLY A 144 19.20 20.18 5.29
N LEU A 145 18.02 20.41 4.72
CA LEU A 145 17.60 21.73 4.23
C LEU A 145 17.06 22.60 5.36
N SER A 146 17.37 23.90 5.30
CA SER A 146 16.66 24.90 6.09
C SER A 146 15.33 25.26 5.41
N LYS A 147 14.47 26.05 6.07
CA LYS A 147 13.26 26.63 5.43
C LYS A 147 13.59 27.43 4.16
N ALA A 148 14.72 28.14 4.16
CA ALA A 148 15.19 28.88 2.99
C ALA A 148 15.61 27.92 1.87
N GLY A 149 16.35 26.86 2.20
CA GLY A 149 16.74 25.83 1.26
C GLY A 149 15.55 25.09 0.65
N LEU A 150 14.53 24.75 1.43
CA LEU A 150 13.31 24.12 0.93
C LEU A 150 12.57 25.05 -0.06
N ALA A 151 12.42 26.33 0.28
CA ALA A 151 11.81 27.33 -0.59
C ALA A 151 12.63 27.61 -1.87
N LYS A 152 13.91 27.24 -1.87
CA LYS A 152 14.81 27.32 -3.02
C LYS A 152 14.78 26.06 -3.87
N LEU A 153 14.72 24.89 -3.24
CA LEU A 153 14.59 23.60 -3.92
C LEU A 153 13.33 23.57 -4.81
N SER A 154 12.23 24.15 -4.34
CA SER A 154 11.00 24.28 -5.14
C SER A 154 11.15 25.10 -6.42
N LYS A 155 12.23 25.88 -6.56
CA LYS A 155 12.55 26.70 -7.75
C LYS A 155 13.64 26.09 -8.61
N THR A 156 14.49 25.24 -8.05
CA THR A 156 15.61 24.61 -8.75
C THR A 156 15.81 23.17 -8.23
N PRO A 157 15.54 22.14 -9.06
CA PRO A 157 15.72 20.74 -8.65
C PRO A 157 17.19 20.28 -8.72
N VAL A 158 18.13 21.21 -8.92
CA VAL A 158 19.58 20.95 -8.92
C VAL A 158 20.15 21.40 -7.58
N LEU A 159 20.48 20.45 -6.70
CA LEU A 159 21.01 20.69 -5.36
C LEU A 159 22.55 20.64 -5.39
N THR A 160 23.21 21.72 -4.97
CA THR A 160 24.67 21.77 -4.80
C THR A 160 24.97 22.01 -3.33
N LEU A 161 25.71 21.11 -2.67
CA LEU A 161 26.00 21.24 -1.25
C LEU A 161 27.06 22.32 -0.99
N PRO A 162 27.04 23.00 0.17
CA PRO A 162 28.02 24.02 0.50
C PRO A 162 29.31 23.38 1.01
N ARG A 163 30.47 24.02 0.83
CA ARG A 163 31.73 23.54 1.45
C ARG A 163 31.91 23.98 2.90
N ILE A 164 31.25 25.08 3.27
CA ILE A 164 31.42 25.77 4.53
C ILE A 164 30.02 26.01 5.12
N GLY A 165 29.84 25.72 6.41
CA GLY A 165 28.62 26.02 7.16
C GLY A 165 28.44 27.51 7.44
N ALA A 166 27.25 27.90 7.92
CA ALA A 166 26.94 29.31 8.23
C ALA A 166 27.87 29.89 9.31
N ASP A 167 28.40 29.04 10.19
CA ASP A 167 29.36 29.35 11.24
C ASP A 167 30.84 29.34 10.77
N LYS A 168 31.06 29.26 9.45
CA LYS A 168 32.37 29.15 8.81
C LYS A 168 33.13 27.84 9.06
N THR A 169 32.47 26.80 9.59
CA THR A 169 33.06 25.47 9.72
C THR A 169 33.19 24.79 8.35
N VAL A 170 34.30 24.09 8.11
CA VAL A 170 34.45 23.27 6.91
C VAL A 170 33.62 22.00 7.09
N LEU A 171 32.73 21.73 6.14
CA LEU A 171 31.85 20.57 6.19
C LEU A 171 32.58 19.36 5.62
N THR A 172 32.64 18.28 6.41
CA THR A 172 33.29 17.02 6.01
C THR A 172 32.32 15.85 5.96
N ARG A 173 31.10 16.00 6.50
CA ARG A 173 30.13 14.91 6.64
C ARG A 173 28.73 15.32 6.19
N ILE A 174 27.99 14.36 5.66
CA ILE A 174 26.54 14.42 5.48
C ILE A 174 25.91 13.47 6.50
N ALA A 175 24.96 13.95 7.28
CA ALA A 175 24.29 13.18 8.31
C ALA A 175 23.42 12.07 7.72
N SER A 176 23.12 11.07 8.54
CA SER A 176 22.14 10.05 8.21
C SER A 176 20.75 10.69 8.06
N PHE A 177 19.98 10.26 7.07
CA PHE A 177 18.66 10.80 6.70
C PHE A 177 18.61 12.28 6.28
N ALA A 178 19.75 12.91 5.97
CA ALA A 178 19.82 14.36 5.78
C ALA A 178 18.91 14.91 4.68
N PHE A 179 18.76 14.16 3.58
CA PHE A 179 17.96 14.50 2.41
C PHE A 179 17.03 13.34 2.01
N THR A 180 16.53 12.58 3.00
CA THR A 180 15.46 11.60 2.78
C THR A 180 14.13 12.34 2.60
N PRO A 181 13.32 12.02 1.58
CA PRO A 181 11.98 12.57 1.46
C PRO A 181 11.11 12.19 2.67
N ASN A 182 10.27 13.12 3.14
CA ASN A 182 9.48 12.95 4.37
C ASN A 182 10.34 12.43 5.55
N LYS A 183 11.57 12.95 5.70
CA LYS A 183 12.54 12.55 6.74
C LYS A 183 11.93 12.43 8.14
N SER A 184 10.98 13.28 8.53
CA SER A 184 10.35 13.21 9.85
C SER A 184 9.64 11.88 10.07
N VAL A 185 8.89 11.42 9.07
CA VAL A 185 8.20 10.12 9.10
C VAL A 185 9.22 8.99 8.99
N ALA A 186 10.18 9.09 8.06
CA ALA A 186 11.18 8.04 7.86
C ALA A 186 12.05 7.80 9.11
N ILE A 187 12.45 8.88 9.80
CA ILE A 187 13.21 8.79 11.06
C ILE A 187 12.33 8.24 12.17
N ALA A 188 11.07 8.67 12.29
CA ALA A 188 10.14 8.13 13.28
C ALA A 188 9.91 6.63 13.08
N ASP A 189 9.73 6.19 11.84
CA ASP A 189 9.57 4.78 11.48
C ASP A 189 10.83 3.96 11.74
N TYR A 190 12.02 4.54 11.52
CA TYR A 190 13.29 3.87 11.80
C TYR A 190 13.51 3.74 13.31
N THR A 191 13.42 4.86 14.02
CA THR A 191 13.69 4.93 15.46
C THR A 191 12.58 4.30 16.30
N GLY A 192 11.36 4.16 15.78
CA GLY A 192 10.25 3.47 16.45
C GLY A 192 10.32 1.95 16.40
N ARG A 193 11.24 1.36 15.64
CA ARG A 193 11.39 -0.10 15.54
C ARG A 193 12.09 -0.64 16.79
N ALA A 194 11.44 -1.60 17.44
CA ALA A 194 12.07 -2.42 18.45
C ALA A 194 13.22 -3.21 17.80
N GLY A 195 14.44 -3.07 18.33
CA GLY A 195 15.55 -3.94 17.97
C GLY A 195 15.30 -5.40 18.37
N GLU A 196 16.22 -6.30 18.05
CA GLU A 196 16.14 -7.75 18.32
C GLU A 196 15.87 -8.09 19.80
N HIS A 197 16.08 -7.14 20.72
CA HIS A 197 15.84 -7.26 22.16
C HIS A 197 14.80 -6.28 22.71
N GLY A 198 14.00 -5.64 21.86
CA GLY A 198 12.95 -4.71 22.28
C GLY A 198 13.41 -3.28 22.58
N GLU A 199 14.70 -2.97 22.43
CA GLU A 199 15.24 -1.63 22.65
C GLU A 199 14.97 -0.72 21.44
N ILE A 200 14.55 0.51 21.72
CA ILE A 200 14.44 1.59 20.72
C ILE A 200 15.83 2.22 20.57
N ASN A 201 16.41 2.13 19.37
CA ASN A 201 17.74 2.67 19.09
C ASN A 201 17.66 3.95 18.24
N HIS A 202 18.30 5.02 18.69
CA HIS A 202 18.40 6.32 17.99
C HIS A 202 19.74 6.52 17.28
N LEU A 203 20.53 5.45 17.12
CA LEU A 203 21.84 5.47 16.48
C LEU A 203 21.78 4.95 15.05
N ASP A 204 22.59 5.52 14.17
CA ASP A 204 22.87 4.97 12.84
C ASP A 204 23.83 3.76 12.91
N VAL A 205 24.06 3.12 11.76
CA VAL A 205 24.98 1.97 11.63
C VAL A 205 26.43 2.27 12.04
N GLU A 206 26.83 3.54 12.13
CA GLU A 206 28.13 3.97 12.61
C GLU A 206 28.12 4.35 14.11
N GLY A 207 27.00 4.12 14.81
CA GLY A 207 26.84 4.40 16.24
C GLY A 207 26.65 5.89 16.56
N ARG A 208 26.22 6.71 15.60
CA ARG A 208 26.00 8.15 15.78
C ARG A 208 24.52 8.48 15.94
N ASN A 209 24.19 9.48 16.74
CA ASN A 209 22.82 9.94 16.89
C ASN A 209 22.21 10.37 15.54
N ILE A 210 21.02 9.87 15.25
CA ILE A 210 20.21 10.32 14.12
C ILE A 210 19.68 11.72 14.42
N LEU A 211 19.91 12.64 13.49
CA LEU A 211 19.60 14.06 13.62
C LEU A 211 18.28 14.37 12.91
N THR A 212 17.27 14.82 13.67
CA THR A 212 15.94 15.12 13.15
C THR A 212 15.83 16.52 12.57
N GLU A 213 16.83 17.40 12.78
CA GLU A 213 16.76 18.79 12.34
C GLU A 213 16.76 18.95 10.80
N GLY A 214 16.02 19.93 10.27
CA GLY A 214 15.89 20.17 8.82
C GLY A 214 14.49 19.84 8.30
N GLU A 215 14.14 20.40 7.13
CA GLU A 215 12.78 20.37 6.61
C GLU A 215 12.46 19.11 5.78
N ASP A 216 11.18 18.70 5.81
CA ASP A 216 10.64 17.64 4.94
C ASP A 216 10.42 18.14 3.51
N PHE A 217 10.57 17.23 2.55
CA PHE A 217 10.21 17.46 1.15
C PHE A 217 9.77 16.17 0.47
N GLY A 218 9.06 16.29 -0.66
CA GLY A 218 8.53 15.14 -1.40
C GLY A 218 9.58 14.41 -2.24
N ALA A 219 9.35 13.11 -2.50
CA ALA A 219 10.30 12.21 -3.15
C ALA A 219 10.70 12.56 -4.60
N TYR A 220 10.02 13.53 -5.20
CA TYR A 220 10.22 13.98 -6.58
C TYR A 220 10.89 15.37 -6.66
N ALA A 221 11.45 15.89 -5.56
CA ALA A 221 11.96 17.27 -5.50
C ALA A 221 13.39 17.45 -6.07
N ILE A 222 14.29 16.48 -5.86
CA ILE A 222 15.69 16.57 -6.27
C ILE A 222 15.90 15.79 -7.57
N LYS A 223 16.42 16.46 -8.60
CA LYS A 223 16.76 15.84 -9.90
C LYS A 223 18.25 15.63 -10.11
N LYS A 224 19.07 16.54 -9.56
CA LYS A 224 20.54 16.48 -9.66
C LYS A 224 21.19 16.89 -8.35
N LEU A 225 22.28 16.21 -7.98
CA LEU A 225 23.05 16.48 -6.78
C LEU A 225 24.53 16.71 -7.12
N VAL A 226 25.12 17.73 -6.51
CA VAL A 226 26.56 18.01 -6.58
C VAL A 226 27.12 18.10 -5.16
N ILE A 227 28.03 17.18 -4.84
CA ILE A 227 28.80 17.16 -3.58
C ILE A 227 30.21 17.66 -3.91
N PRO A 228 30.61 18.86 -3.45
CA PRO A 228 31.92 19.44 -3.76
C PRO A 228 33.07 18.80 -2.95
N GLU A 229 34.31 19.07 -3.36
CA GLU A 229 35.52 18.65 -2.62
C GLU A 229 35.50 19.11 -1.15
N GLY A 230 36.00 18.25 -0.26
CA GLY A 230 36.07 18.48 1.19
C GLY A 230 35.21 17.49 1.99
N TYR A 231 34.11 16.99 1.40
CA TYR A 231 33.32 15.93 2.02
C TYR A 231 34.08 14.60 2.03
N LEU A 232 34.07 13.94 3.18
CA LEU A 232 34.75 12.69 3.46
C LEU A 232 33.76 11.53 3.68
N PHE A 233 32.57 11.82 4.23
CA PHE A 233 31.62 10.78 4.64
C PHE A 233 30.16 11.12 4.26
N ILE A 234 29.43 10.13 3.74
CA ILE A 234 27.98 10.20 3.50
C ILE A 234 27.28 9.21 4.41
N GLY A 235 26.37 9.72 5.26
CA GLY A 235 25.65 8.95 6.27
C GLY A 235 24.60 8.00 5.70
N GLN A 236 24.07 7.18 6.60
CA GLN A 236 23.06 6.16 6.30
C GLN A 236 21.77 6.82 5.77
N ASP A 237 21.13 6.25 4.76
CA ASP A 237 19.87 6.75 4.19
C ASP A 237 19.91 8.20 3.68
N ALA A 238 21.09 8.84 3.62
CA ALA A 238 21.23 10.29 3.48
C ALA A 238 20.48 10.88 2.27
N PHE A 239 20.34 10.13 1.18
CA PHE A 239 19.55 10.50 0.01
C PHE A 239 18.55 9.42 -0.42
N ASN A 240 18.26 8.42 0.42
CA ASN A 240 17.35 7.32 0.07
C ASN A 240 15.99 7.83 -0.46
N ASP A 241 15.38 7.07 -1.37
CA ASP A 241 14.03 7.30 -1.92
C ASP A 241 13.79 8.59 -2.72
N ASN A 242 14.82 9.35 -3.10
CA ASN A 242 14.70 10.45 -4.05
C ASN A 242 14.44 9.94 -5.49
N LYS A 243 13.17 9.70 -5.83
CA LYS A 243 12.71 9.03 -7.07
C LYS A 243 13.06 9.76 -8.37
N GLN A 244 13.31 11.06 -8.33
CA GLN A 244 13.75 11.85 -9.51
C GLN A 244 15.25 12.11 -9.58
N LEU A 245 16.05 11.70 -8.59
CA LEU A 245 17.48 11.94 -8.65
C LEU A 245 18.11 11.02 -9.69
N GLU A 246 18.54 11.62 -10.80
CA GLU A 246 19.06 10.92 -11.99
C GLU A 246 20.58 11.10 -12.15
N GLU A 247 21.12 12.18 -11.61
CA GLU A 247 22.52 12.58 -11.74
C GLU A 247 23.14 12.96 -10.40
N ILE A 248 24.30 12.37 -10.08
CA ILE A 248 25.13 12.75 -8.93
C ILE A 248 26.54 13.09 -9.39
N SER A 249 27.13 14.11 -8.77
CA SER A 249 28.56 14.41 -8.84
C SER A 249 29.15 14.26 -7.44
N LEU A 250 29.99 13.24 -7.26
CA LEU A 250 30.65 12.93 -6.00
C LEU A 250 32.07 13.50 -5.97
N ALA A 251 32.48 14.02 -4.81
CA ALA A 251 33.82 14.57 -4.58
C ALA A 251 34.90 13.48 -4.56
N ASP A 252 36.07 13.73 -5.16
CA ASP A 252 37.19 12.78 -5.16
C ASP A 252 37.79 12.60 -3.74
N SER A 253 37.53 13.53 -2.80
CA SER A 253 37.90 13.43 -1.37
C SER A 253 37.12 12.40 -0.55
N LEU A 254 35.97 11.92 -1.03
CA LEU A 254 35.12 11.00 -0.28
C LEU A 254 35.83 9.69 0.07
N LEU A 255 35.70 9.27 1.33
CA LEU A 255 36.30 8.06 1.89
C LEU A 255 35.27 6.96 2.12
N SER A 256 34.04 7.30 2.52
CA SER A 256 32.97 6.32 2.79
C SER A 256 31.60 6.79 2.33
N ILE A 257 30.81 5.84 1.83
CA ILE A 257 29.37 5.97 1.58
C ILE A 257 28.67 4.88 2.40
N SER A 258 27.81 5.28 3.34
CA SER A 258 27.16 4.37 4.30
C SER A 258 25.91 3.68 3.71
N ASP A 259 25.24 2.89 4.53
CA ASP A 259 24.17 2.00 4.13
C ASP A 259 22.96 2.78 3.58
N TYR A 260 22.32 2.27 2.54
CA TYR A 260 21.17 2.88 1.87
C TYR A 260 21.35 4.34 1.37
N ALA A 261 22.56 4.91 1.44
CA ALA A 261 22.78 6.34 1.21
C ALA A 261 22.22 6.86 -0.12
N PHE A 262 22.25 6.05 -1.18
CA PHE A 262 21.69 6.32 -2.50
C PHE A 262 20.78 5.18 -2.99
N ALA A 263 20.03 4.53 -2.10
CA ALA A 263 19.09 3.49 -2.46
C ALA A 263 17.81 4.06 -3.11
N HIS A 264 17.17 3.25 -3.95
CA HIS A 264 15.82 3.48 -4.47
C HIS A 264 15.63 4.79 -5.27
N MET A 265 16.64 5.16 -6.07
CA MET A 265 16.64 6.37 -6.91
C MET A 265 16.56 6.05 -8.41
N SER A 266 16.79 7.05 -9.27
CA SER A 266 16.79 6.90 -10.74
C SER A 266 18.18 7.10 -11.36
N LEU A 267 19.28 6.89 -10.61
CA LEU A 267 20.63 7.12 -11.11
C LEU A 267 20.95 6.26 -12.33
N SER A 268 21.32 6.89 -13.45
CA SER A 268 21.64 6.18 -14.69
C SER A 268 23.14 5.94 -14.91
N LYS A 269 23.97 6.78 -14.28
CA LYS A 269 25.43 6.74 -14.35
C LYS A 269 26.01 6.98 -12.96
N LEU A 270 27.14 6.34 -12.69
CA LEU A 270 27.87 6.51 -11.45
C LEU A 270 29.37 6.55 -11.72
N LYS A 271 30.03 7.59 -11.20
CA LYS A 271 31.48 7.65 -11.11
C LYS A 271 31.86 7.61 -9.62
N LEU A 272 32.51 6.54 -9.20
CA LEU A 272 32.99 6.42 -7.83
C LEU A 272 34.23 7.31 -7.60
N PRO A 273 34.34 7.97 -6.44
CA PRO A 273 35.51 8.76 -6.05
C PRO A 273 36.80 7.94 -5.99
N LYS A 274 37.93 8.53 -6.39
CA LYS A 274 39.23 7.84 -6.38
C LYS A 274 39.72 7.46 -4.97
N SER A 275 39.38 8.28 -3.97
CA SER A 275 39.80 8.07 -2.57
C SER A 275 38.89 7.14 -1.78
N LEU A 276 37.79 6.66 -2.39
CA LEU A 276 36.76 5.88 -1.71
C LEU A 276 37.32 4.55 -1.19
N GLN A 277 37.15 4.30 0.11
CA GLN A 277 37.65 3.13 0.81
C GLN A 277 36.55 2.13 1.17
N SER A 278 35.32 2.61 1.42
CA SER A 278 34.18 1.79 1.83
C SER A 278 32.88 2.21 1.15
N ILE A 279 32.08 1.21 0.76
CA ILE A 279 30.69 1.33 0.34
C ILE A 279 29.88 0.41 1.25
N GLY A 280 28.86 0.95 1.92
CA GLY A 280 27.99 0.24 2.85
C GLY A 280 26.95 -0.64 2.18
N ASP A 281 26.14 -1.28 3.01
CA ASP A 281 25.12 -2.23 2.60
C ASP A 281 23.99 -1.48 1.87
N GLN A 282 23.56 -2.02 0.72
CA GLN A 282 22.49 -1.45 -0.11
C GLN A 282 22.72 0.01 -0.55
N ALA A 283 23.95 0.53 -0.46
CA ALA A 283 24.24 1.94 -0.70
C ALA A 283 23.75 2.48 -2.05
N PHE A 284 23.74 1.66 -3.11
CA PHE A 284 23.21 1.98 -4.44
C PHE A 284 22.14 0.98 -4.91
N PHE A 285 21.43 0.34 -3.97
CA PHE A 285 20.37 -0.63 -4.27
C PHE A 285 19.24 0.01 -5.08
N ASP A 286 18.69 -0.72 -6.05
CA ASP A 286 17.49 -0.33 -6.80
C ASP A 286 17.62 1.04 -7.50
N ASN A 287 18.55 1.09 -8.45
CA ASN A 287 18.83 2.24 -9.30
C ASN A 287 18.78 1.84 -10.79
N ARG A 288 19.22 2.73 -11.69
CA ARG A 288 19.31 2.46 -13.14
C ARG A 288 20.74 2.50 -13.66
N ILE A 289 21.73 2.29 -12.79
CA ILE A 289 23.14 2.52 -13.11
C ILE A 289 23.55 1.53 -14.20
N ALA A 290 23.93 2.03 -15.36
CA ALA A 290 24.22 1.23 -16.53
C ALA A 290 25.70 1.31 -16.94
N GLY A 291 26.13 0.31 -17.71
CA GLY A 291 27.48 0.25 -18.28
C GLY A 291 28.51 -0.37 -17.34
N THR A 292 29.77 0.02 -17.51
CA THR A 292 30.89 -0.52 -16.75
C THR A 292 31.19 0.32 -15.53
N LEU A 293 31.11 -0.27 -14.33
CA LEU A 293 31.49 0.38 -13.08
C LEU A 293 32.99 0.19 -12.82
N VAL A 294 33.67 1.29 -12.53
CA VAL A 294 35.08 1.29 -12.13
C VAL A 294 35.16 1.31 -10.60
N LEU A 295 35.68 0.23 -10.01
CA LEU A 295 35.95 0.12 -8.59
C LEU A 295 37.34 0.72 -8.30
N PRO A 296 37.43 1.81 -7.50
CA PRO A 296 38.64 2.60 -7.35
C PRO A 296 39.72 1.84 -6.59
N LYS A 297 40.99 2.19 -6.85
CA LYS A 297 42.16 1.51 -6.26
C LYS A 297 42.17 1.46 -4.72
N ALA A 298 41.61 2.48 -4.07
CA ALA A 298 41.59 2.61 -2.62
C ALA A 298 40.50 1.77 -1.93
N LEU A 299 39.57 1.19 -2.68
CA LEU A 299 38.42 0.45 -2.15
C LEU A 299 38.85 -0.83 -1.45
N LYS A 300 38.44 -0.97 -0.18
CA LYS A 300 38.75 -2.11 0.70
C LYS A 300 37.51 -2.85 1.17
N GLN A 301 36.35 -2.17 1.19
CA GLN A 301 35.10 -2.72 1.68
C GLN A 301 33.97 -2.41 0.70
N LEU A 302 33.16 -3.42 0.42
CA LEU A 302 31.96 -3.36 -0.41
C LEU A 302 30.87 -4.11 0.34
N GLY A 303 29.77 -3.45 0.68
CA GLY A 303 28.68 -4.01 1.46
C GLY A 303 27.80 -5.01 0.70
N GLU A 304 26.94 -5.69 1.47
CA GLU A 304 25.91 -6.58 0.97
C GLU A 304 24.89 -5.82 0.12
N ARG A 305 24.46 -6.43 -0.99
CA ARG A 305 23.45 -5.85 -1.91
C ARG A 305 23.78 -4.43 -2.40
N ALA A 306 25.02 -3.96 -2.27
CA ALA A 306 25.40 -2.56 -2.50
C ALA A 306 25.03 -2.05 -3.90
N PHE A 307 25.12 -2.89 -4.93
CA PHE A 307 24.74 -2.59 -6.31
C PHE A 307 23.61 -3.50 -6.83
N LYS A 308 22.82 -4.10 -5.93
CA LYS A 308 21.70 -4.97 -6.32
C LYS A 308 20.67 -4.20 -7.14
N SER A 309 20.03 -4.85 -8.12
CA SER A 309 18.95 -4.29 -8.94
C SER A 309 19.38 -3.01 -9.66
N ASN A 310 20.41 -3.14 -10.50
CA ASN A 310 20.93 -2.09 -11.37
C ASN A 310 21.03 -2.59 -12.83
N ARG A 311 21.68 -1.84 -13.72
CA ARG A 311 21.83 -2.17 -15.15
C ARG A 311 23.30 -2.34 -15.56
N LEU A 312 24.17 -2.71 -14.61
CA LEU A 312 25.62 -2.80 -14.86
C LEU A 312 25.93 -3.97 -15.81
N THR A 313 26.79 -3.71 -16.79
CA THR A 313 27.22 -4.71 -17.79
C THR A 313 28.66 -5.17 -17.60
N GLY A 314 29.47 -4.40 -16.85
CA GLY A 314 30.88 -4.72 -16.60
C GLY A 314 31.41 -4.14 -15.30
N LEU A 315 32.49 -4.73 -14.79
CA LEU A 315 33.26 -4.23 -13.66
C LEU A 315 34.72 -4.08 -14.08
N VAL A 316 35.36 -3.00 -13.64
CA VAL A 316 36.82 -2.79 -13.75
C VAL A 316 37.37 -2.59 -12.35
N PHE A 317 38.35 -3.42 -11.98
CA PHE A 317 39.05 -3.33 -10.70
C PHE A 317 40.38 -2.58 -10.89
N GLU A 318 40.49 -1.36 -10.38
CA GLU A 318 41.74 -0.58 -10.43
C GLU A 318 42.73 -0.95 -9.31
N GLY A 319 42.24 -1.63 -8.27
CA GLY A 319 43.03 -2.10 -7.14
C GLY A 319 42.83 -3.58 -6.84
N GLU A 320 43.60 -4.06 -5.86
CA GLU A 320 43.61 -5.44 -5.37
C GLU A 320 43.20 -5.48 -3.88
N GLY A 321 42.50 -4.43 -3.41
CA GLY A 321 42.15 -4.23 -2.00
C GLY A 321 40.96 -5.07 -1.51
N LEU A 322 40.11 -5.55 -2.42
CA LEU A 322 38.98 -6.42 -2.11
C LEU A 322 39.43 -7.88 -2.10
N SER A 323 39.04 -8.61 -1.05
CA SER A 323 39.25 -10.05 -0.91
C SER A 323 37.96 -10.87 -1.01
N VAL A 324 36.81 -10.26 -0.79
CA VAL A 324 35.50 -10.93 -0.80
C VAL A 324 34.52 -10.08 -1.60
N LEU A 325 33.71 -10.73 -2.45
CA LEU A 325 32.50 -10.13 -2.99
C LEU A 325 31.32 -10.55 -2.12
N LYS A 326 30.68 -9.55 -1.49
CA LYS A 326 29.65 -9.73 -0.46
C LYS A 326 28.30 -10.24 -0.98
N GLU A 327 27.49 -10.77 -0.07
CA GLU A 327 26.17 -11.34 -0.36
C GLU A 327 25.35 -10.42 -1.28
N ALA A 328 24.89 -10.98 -2.40
CA ALA A 328 24.04 -10.31 -3.39
C ALA A 328 24.54 -8.94 -3.88
N ALA A 329 25.82 -8.58 -3.68
CA ALA A 329 26.36 -7.25 -3.95
C ALA A 329 26.11 -6.77 -5.39
N PHE A 330 26.07 -7.70 -6.34
CA PHE A 330 25.86 -7.46 -7.77
C PHE A 330 24.65 -8.23 -8.33
N GLN A 331 23.71 -8.62 -7.46
CA GLN A 331 22.49 -9.34 -7.85
C GLN A 331 21.64 -8.47 -8.79
N ASP A 332 20.94 -9.10 -9.74
CA ASP A 332 20.00 -8.44 -10.65
C ASP A 332 20.63 -7.27 -11.44
N ASN A 333 21.77 -7.53 -12.07
CA ASN A 333 22.43 -6.65 -13.04
C ASN A 333 22.40 -7.27 -14.44
N ALA A 334 23.25 -6.80 -15.35
CA ALA A 334 23.35 -7.28 -16.73
C ALA A 334 24.72 -7.94 -17.05
N PHE A 335 25.39 -8.55 -16.07
CA PHE A 335 26.69 -9.19 -16.27
C PHE A 335 26.60 -10.48 -17.10
N ILE A 336 27.53 -10.65 -18.05
CA ILE A 336 27.69 -11.85 -18.88
C ILE A 336 29.00 -12.55 -18.50
N SER A 337 30.11 -11.82 -18.64
CA SER A 337 31.44 -12.25 -18.23
C SER A 337 32.22 -11.08 -17.64
N LEU A 338 33.06 -11.37 -16.66
CA LEU A 338 33.87 -10.39 -15.95
C LEU A 338 35.31 -10.88 -15.82
N VAL A 339 36.25 -9.93 -15.77
CA VAL A 339 37.62 -10.19 -15.34
C VAL A 339 37.75 -9.77 -13.88
N ILE A 340 38.11 -10.70 -13.00
CA ILE A 340 38.31 -10.44 -11.58
C ILE A 340 39.80 -10.47 -11.21
N PRO A 341 40.25 -9.62 -10.27
CA PRO A 341 41.61 -9.68 -9.75
C PRO A 341 41.86 -10.98 -8.98
N ASP A 342 43.13 -11.39 -8.92
CA ASP A 342 43.53 -12.59 -8.16
C ASP A 342 43.44 -12.36 -6.64
N SER A 343 43.24 -11.11 -6.19
CA SER A 343 42.99 -10.78 -4.78
C SER A 343 41.66 -11.31 -4.24
N ILE A 344 40.69 -11.66 -5.10
CA ILE A 344 39.39 -12.18 -4.68
C ILE A 344 39.53 -13.64 -4.24
N GLN A 345 39.26 -13.88 -2.96
CA GLN A 345 39.41 -15.16 -2.27
C GLN A 345 38.07 -15.85 -2.01
N ALA A 346 36.97 -15.11 -1.95
CA ALA A 346 35.64 -15.66 -1.75
C ALA A 346 34.54 -14.90 -2.52
N LEU A 347 33.51 -15.65 -2.90
CA LEU A 347 32.23 -15.15 -3.38
C LEU A 347 31.18 -15.59 -2.36
N GLU A 348 30.46 -14.64 -1.76
CA GLU A 348 29.36 -14.96 -0.85
C GLU A 348 28.08 -15.35 -1.63
N GLU A 349 26.99 -15.62 -0.91
CA GLU A 349 25.74 -16.09 -1.50
C GLU A 349 25.16 -15.07 -2.48
N ASP A 350 24.60 -15.56 -3.59
CA ASP A 350 23.86 -14.78 -4.59
C ASP A 350 24.54 -13.54 -5.22
N VAL A 351 25.87 -13.39 -5.07
CA VAL A 351 26.64 -12.21 -5.56
C VAL A 351 26.24 -11.79 -6.98
N PHE A 352 26.05 -12.76 -7.89
CA PHE A 352 25.70 -12.53 -9.29
C PHE A 352 24.35 -13.15 -9.70
N THR A 353 23.50 -13.56 -8.77
CA THR A 353 22.17 -14.13 -9.09
C THR A 353 21.32 -13.11 -9.88
N GLY A 354 20.49 -13.58 -10.80
CA GLY A 354 19.63 -12.71 -11.63
C GLY A 354 20.33 -11.99 -12.80
N ASN A 355 21.64 -12.14 -12.97
CA ASN A 355 22.36 -11.58 -14.10
C ASN A 355 22.08 -12.33 -15.42
N LEU A 356 22.45 -11.71 -16.55
CA LEU A 356 22.24 -12.29 -17.88
C LEU A 356 22.97 -13.62 -18.06
N GLY A 357 24.24 -13.65 -17.65
CA GLY A 357 25.16 -14.77 -17.84
C GLY A 357 25.51 -15.04 -19.30
N ASP A 358 26.48 -15.92 -19.50
CA ASP A 358 26.92 -16.34 -20.82
C ASP A 358 26.07 -17.51 -21.32
N GLU A 359 25.41 -17.32 -22.46
CA GLU A 359 24.52 -18.32 -23.08
C GLU A 359 25.25 -19.61 -23.44
N GLU A 360 26.52 -19.50 -23.83
CA GLU A 360 27.33 -20.68 -24.14
C GLU A 360 27.61 -21.50 -22.89
N TYR A 361 27.46 -20.93 -21.69
CA TYR A 361 27.69 -21.58 -20.40
C TYR A 361 26.41 -21.69 -19.58
N GLY A 362 25.26 -21.81 -20.23
CA GLY A 362 23.98 -22.06 -19.57
C GLY A 362 23.45 -20.85 -18.81
N ASN A 363 23.83 -19.64 -19.22
CA ASN A 363 23.52 -18.37 -18.56
C ASN A 363 24.12 -18.21 -17.15
N HIS A 364 25.24 -18.88 -16.87
CA HIS A 364 26.05 -18.56 -15.70
C HIS A 364 26.92 -17.33 -16.00
N VAL A 365 27.15 -16.48 -15.00
CA VAL A 365 28.15 -15.42 -15.15
C VAL A 365 29.54 -16.04 -15.21
N VAL A 366 30.30 -15.74 -16.26
CA VAL A 366 31.63 -16.30 -16.43
C VAL A 366 32.69 -15.35 -15.87
N LEU A 367 33.35 -15.75 -14.79
CA LEU A 367 34.47 -15.01 -14.20
C LEU A 367 35.80 -15.54 -14.75
N ARG A 368 36.64 -14.62 -15.23
CA ARG A 368 38.01 -14.91 -15.62
C ARG A 368 38.96 -14.25 -14.65
N THR A 369 39.79 -15.03 -13.97
CA THR A 369 40.81 -14.46 -13.08
C THR A 369 41.95 -13.89 -13.91
N LYS A 370 42.61 -12.82 -13.46
CA LYS A 370 43.75 -12.21 -14.17
C LYS A 370 44.87 -13.21 -14.44
N SER A 371 45.16 -14.11 -13.49
CA SER A 371 46.14 -15.20 -13.67
C SER A 371 45.66 -16.34 -14.58
N GLY A 372 44.36 -16.44 -14.87
CA GLY A 372 43.72 -17.60 -15.49
C GLY A 372 43.65 -18.83 -14.58
N GLN A 373 44.05 -18.72 -13.30
CA GLN A 373 44.00 -19.79 -12.30
C GLN A 373 42.87 -19.55 -11.29
N ASN A 374 42.28 -20.61 -10.74
CA ASN A 374 41.28 -20.52 -9.66
C ASN A 374 41.83 -21.11 -8.34
N PRO A 375 42.86 -20.49 -7.72
CA PRO A 375 43.56 -21.06 -6.56
C PRO A 375 42.67 -21.20 -5.33
N TYR A 376 41.69 -20.30 -5.16
CA TYR A 376 40.75 -20.29 -4.03
C TYR A 376 39.50 -21.12 -4.27
N ARG A 377 39.41 -21.83 -5.41
CA ARG A 377 38.24 -22.65 -5.77
C ARG A 377 36.94 -21.87 -5.71
N LEU A 378 36.97 -20.62 -6.19
CA LEU A 378 35.80 -19.76 -6.30
C LEU A 378 34.70 -20.49 -7.09
N HIS A 379 33.50 -20.57 -6.51
CA HIS A 379 32.31 -21.15 -7.12
C HIS A 379 31.06 -20.55 -6.47
N SER A 380 29.97 -20.49 -7.23
CA SER A 380 28.62 -20.14 -6.76
C SER A 380 27.62 -20.74 -7.75
N ALA A 381 26.36 -20.94 -7.32
CA ALA A 381 25.35 -21.63 -8.13
C ALA A 381 25.16 -21.02 -9.52
N ASN A 382 25.32 -19.70 -9.66
CA ASN A 382 25.08 -18.94 -10.90
C ASN A 382 26.38 -18.46 -11.58
N VAL A 383 27.53 -19.01 -11.21
CA VAL A 383 28.85 -18.53 -11.64
C VAL A 383 29.74 -19.68 -12.10
N LEU A 384 30.42 -19.49 -13.23
CA LEU A 384 31.54 -20.35 -13.65
C LEU A 384 32.85 -19.56 -13.63
N VAL A 385 33.89 -20.13 -13.01
CA VAL A 385 35.20 -19.49 -12.90
C VAL A 385 36.21 -20.21 -13.78
N ASN A 386 36.80 -19.49 -14.73
CA ASN A 386 37.72 -20.00 -15.75
C ASN A 386 37.22 -21.30 -16.44
N PRO A 387 35.95 -21.36 -16.91
CA PRO A 387 35.44 -22.58 -17.53
C PRO A 387 36.18 -22.87 -18.85
N SER A 388 36.41 -24.16 -19.12
CA SER A 388 36.97 -24.62 -20.39
C SER A 388 35.91 -24.61 -21.50
N ASP A 389 36.33 -24.74 -22.76
CA ASP A 389 35.40 -24.86 -23.89
C ASP A 389 34.50 -26.11 -23.81
N GLN A 390 34.91 -27.14 -23.05
CA GLN A 390 34.10 -28.35 -22.85
C GLN A 390 32.91 -28.12 -21.92
N ALA A 391 32.93 -27.07 -21.10
CA ALA A 391 31.81 -26.71 -20.23
C ALA A 391 30.70 -25.94 -20.98
N ARG A 392 30.87 -25.68 -22.29
CA ARG A 392 29.84 -25.01 -23.09
C ARG A 392 28.59 -25.88 -23.22
N THR A 393 27.42 -25.32 -22.94
CA THR A 393 26.10 -25.91 -23.17
C THR A 393 25.47 -25.28 -24.41
N PRO A 394 25.55 -25.91 -25.60
CA PRO A 394 25.01 -25.32 -26.81
C PRO A 394 23.49 -25.14 -26.70
N GLN A 395 23.03 -23.90 -26.81
CA GLN A 395 21.62 -23.52 -26.84
C GLN A 395 21.18 -23.22 -28.28
N PRO A 396 19.90 -23.44 -28.64
CA PRO A 396 19.37 -23.00 -29.92
C PRO A 396 19.55 -21.48 -30.08
N PRO A 397 20.01 -20.99 -31.23
CA PRO A 397 20.19 -19.57 -31.46
C PRO A 397 18.87 -18.82 -31.33
N ILE A 398 18.90 -17.66 -30.69
CA ILE A 398 17.75 -16.79 -30.48
C ILE A 398 17.97 -15.46 -31.20
N ASP A 399 17.00 -15.04 -32.00
CA ASP A 399 16.90 -13.65 -32.45
C ASP A 399 16.25 -12.79 -31.37
N TYR A 400 17.07 -12.03 -30.64
CA TYR A 400 16.61 -11.17 -29.54
C TYR A 400 15.80 -9.97 -30.02
N ASN A 401 15.87 -9.60 -31.31
CA ASN A 401 15.20 -8.41 -31.82
C ASN A 401 13.76 -8.68 -32.28
N LYS A 402 13.32 -9.95 -32.25
CA LYS A 402 12.01 -10.35 -32.77
C LYS A 402 11.31 -11.35 -31.86
N TRP A 403 10.09 -11.04 -31.48
CA TRP A 403 9.17 -11.97 -30.81
C TRP A 403 8.48 -12.89 -31.82
N LEU A 404 8.42 -14.17 -31.51
CA LEU A 404 7.84 -15.25 -32.31
C LEU A 404 6.76 -15.96 -31.50
N ALA A 405 5.84 -16.65 -32.17
CA ALA A 405 4.77 -17.38 -31.50
C ALA A 405 5.28 -18.46 -30.53
N GLU A 406 6.44 -19.05 -30.81
CA GLU A 406 7.11 -20.05 -29.95
C GLU A 406 7.71 -19.48 -28.64
N ASP A 407 7.80 -18.16 -28.51
CA ASP A 407 8.29 -17.50 -27.29
C ASP A 407 7.25 -17.45 -26.17
N PHE A 408 6.06 -17.97 -26.42
CA PHE A 408 4.92 -17.86 -25.52
C PHE A 408 4.26 -19.20 -25.25
N THR A 409 3.54 -19.25 -24.14
CA THR A 409 2.66 -20.37 -23.78
C THR A 409 1.20 -19.98 -24.01
N TYR A 410 0.34 -20.97 -24.27
CA TYR A 410 -1.05 -20.73 -24.66
C TYR A 410 -2.02 -21.70 -24.01
N THR A 411 -3.27 -21.28 -23.86
CA THR A 411 -4.43 -22.14 -23.61
C THR A 411 -5.55 -21.74 -24.56
N GLY A 412 -5.70 -22.47 -25.67
CA GLY A 412 -6.59 -22.05 -26.76
C GLY A 412 -6.13 -20.74 -27.42
N GLN A 413 -7.04 -19.75 -27.51
CA GLN A 413 -6.77 -18.40 -28.07
C GLN A 413 -6.21 -17.41 -27.02
N MET A 414 -5.83 -17.92 -25.84
CA MET A 414 -5.32 -17.12 -24.74
C MET A 414 -3.81 -17.33 -24.60
N ILE A 415 -3.06 -16.25 -24.49
CA ILE A 415 -1.64 -16.29 -24.14
C ILE A 415 -1.48 -16.34 -22.61
N THR A 416 -0.68 -17.28 -22.11
CA THR A 416 -0.54 -17.54 -20.67
C THR A 416 0.81 -17.11 -20.09
N GLY A 417 1.75 -16.67 -20.93
CA GLY A 417 3.04 -16.14 -20.50
C GLY A 417 4.18 -16.48 -21.45
N PHE A 418 5.41 -16.48 -20.93
CA PHE A 418 6.61 -16.80 -21.69
C PHE A 418 6.90 -18.29 -21.73
N SER A 419 7.33 -18.80 -22.88
CA SER A 419 7.99 -20.10 -23.00
C SER A 419 9.44 -20.01 -22.48
N ALA A 420 10.16 -21.14 -22.48
CA ALA A 420 11.60 -21.13 -22.14
C ALA A 420 12.42 -20.20 -23.06
N SER A 421 12.09 -20.08 -24.36
CA SER A 421 12.77 -19.13 -25.25
C SER A 421 12.34 -17.70 -24.97
N GLY A 422 11.07 -17.45 -24.65
CA GLY A 422 10.57 -16.14 -24.26
C GLY A 422 11.23 -15.61 -22.99
N LEU A 423 11.41 -16.46 -21.98
CA LEU A 423 12.14 -16.12 -20.75
C LEU A 423 13.60 -15.76 -21.03
N ARG A 424 14.22 -16.34 -22.07
CA ARG A 424 15.56 -15.90 -22.50
C ARG A 424 15.51 -14.57 -23.23
N LYS A 425 14.53 -14.34 -24.11
CA LYS A 425 14.38 -13.07 -24.85
C LYS A 425 14.08 -11.89 -23.95
N VAL A 426 13.17 -12.04 -22.99
CA VAL A 426 12.74 -10.93 -22.12
C VAL A 426 13.89 -10.36 -21.29
N LYS A 427 14.96 -11.13 -21.05
CA LYS A 427 16.16 -10.64 -20.38
C LYS A 427 16.82 -9.47 -21.13
N ARG A 428 16.73 -9.43 -22.46
CA ARG A 428 17.36 -8.40 -23.31
C ARG A 428 16.35 -7.51 -24.03
N ASN A 429 15.27 -8.09 -24.53
CA ASN A 429 14.25 -7.36 -25.26
C ASN A 429 13.10 -7.00 -24.31
N LYS A 430 13.04 -5.73 -23.90
CA LYS A 430 12.00 -5.20 -23.02
C LYS A 430 10.78 -4.64 -23.77
N HIS A 431 10.81 -4.70 -25.11
CA HIS A 431 9.72 -4.28 -25.99
C HIS A 431 8.93 -5.51 -26.44
N LEU A 432 7.95 -5.90 -25.64
CA LEU A 432 7.15 -7.09 -25.89
C LEU A 432 6.20 -6.88 -27.07
N VAL A 433 6.27 -7.77 -28.07
CA VAL A 433 5.32 -7.78 -29.20
C VAL A 433 4.59 -9.11 -29.17
N LEU A 434 3.28 -9.06 -28.91
CA LEU A 434 2.46 -10.27 -28.89
C LEU A 434 2.10 -10.71 -30.32
N PRO A 435 2.10 -12.02 -30.62
CA PRO A 435 1.77 -12.52 -31.95
C PRO A 435 0.29 -12.34 -32.25
N LYS A 436 -0.07 -12.18 -33.53
CA LYS A 436 -1.47 -11.98 -33.93
C LYS A 436 -2.33 -13.23 -33.79
N ASP A 437 -1.73 -14.38 -34.06
CA ASP A 437 -2.39 -15.68 -34.04
C ASP A 437 -1.45 -16.76 -33.50
N TYR A 438 -2.05 -17.86 -33.05
CA TYR A 438 -1.36 -19.11 -32.74
C TYR A 438 -2.09 -20.25 -33.43
N GLN A 439 -1.35 -21.06 -34.20
CA GLN A 439 -1.92 -22.16 -35.00
C GLN A 439 -3.04 -21.70 -35.95
N GLY A 440 -2.95 -20.48 -36.48
CA GLY A 440 -3.94 -19.90 -37.39
C GLY A 440 -5.23 -19.41 -36.74
N GLN A 441 -5.31 -19.39 -35.40
CA GLN A 441 -6.42 -18.79 -34.65
C GLN A 441 -5.98 -17.46 -34.03
N PRO A 442 -6.77 -16.37 -34.18
CA PRO A 442 -6.43 -15.08 -33.60
C PRO A 442 -6.38 -15.16 -32.08
N LEU A 443 -5.44 -14.45 -31.46
CA LEU A 443 -5.41 -14.34 -30.00
C LEU A 443 -6.47 -13.37 -29.52
N THR A 444 -7.25 -13.77 -28.52
CA THR A 444 -8.38 -12.98 -27.99
C THR A 444 -8.20 -12.60 -26.52
N ALA A 445 -7.26 -13.20 -25.80
CA ALA A 445 -7.08 -12.91 -24.38
C ALA A 445 -5.63 -13.07 -23.90
N ILE A 446 -5.31 -12.35 -22.84
CA ILE A 446 -4.10 -12.49 -22.03
C ILE A 446 -4.52 -13.04 -20.68
N ALA A 447 -3.91 -14.13 -20.23
CA ALA A 447 -4.26 -14.78 -18.97
C ALA A 447 -3.86 -13.95 -17.76
N ASP A 448 -4.43 -14.31 -16.62
CA ASP A 448 -4.03 -13.77 -15.32
C ASP A 448 -2.54 -14.06 -15.08
N ASN A 449 -1.82 -13.09 -14.53
CA ASN A 449 -0.39 -13.15 -14.21
C ASN A 449 0.56 -13.42 -15.40
N ALA A 450 0.10 -13.43 -16.64
CA ALA A 450 0.87 -13.92 -17.80
C ALA A 450 2.27 -13.30 -17.94
N PHE A 451 2.39 -11.99 -17.68
CA PHE A 451 3.63 -11.23 -17.75
C PHE A 451 3.89 -10.44 -16.45
N ARG A 452 3.36 -10.94 -15.33
CA ARG A 452 3.54 -10.36 -14.00
C ARG A 452 5.01 -10.42 -13.60
N ASN A 453 5.58 -9.29 -13.17
CA ASN A 453 7.00 -9.22 -12.82
C ASN A 453 7.29 -9.55 -11.35
N VAL A 454 6.30 -10.03 -10.59
CA VAL A 454 6.44 -10.47 -9.20
C VAL A 454 6.23 -11.98 -9.11
N ASP A 455 7.09 -12.64 -8.35
CA ASP A 455 6.92 -14.01 -7.89
C ASP A 455 6.72 -14.01 -6.37
N PHE A 456 5.50 -14.27 -5.93
CA PHE A 456 5.20 -14.34 -4.49
C PHE A 456 5.67 -15.64 -3.85
N HIS A 457 5.82 -16.72 -4.62
CA HIS A 457 6.29 -17.99 -4.06
C HIS A 457 7.76 -17.86 -3.64
N ASP A 458 8.56 -17.27 -4.52
CA ASP A 458 9.99 -17.08 -4.32
C ASP A 458 10.33 -15.74 -3.66
N LYS A 459 9.31 -14.92 -3.32
CA LYS A 459 9.44 -13.55 -2.79
C LYS A 459 10.44 -12.70 -3.60
N ALA A 460 10.42 -12.86 -4.93
CA ALA A 460 11.39 -12.27 -5.85
C ALA A 460 10.69 -11.54 -7.00
N LEU A 461 11.41 -10.64 -7.68
CA LEU A 461 10.97 -10.11 -8.97
C LEU A 461 11.39 -11.07 -10.08
N ARG A 462 10.53 -11.28 -11.08
CA ARG A 462 10.84 -12.10 -12.26
C ARG A 462 11.82 -11.42 -13.24
N LYS A 463 12.08 -10.13 -13.03
CA LYS A 463 12.96 -9.27 -13.83
C LYS A 463 12.61 -9.24 -15.32
N TYR A 464 11.33 -9.35 -15.63
CA TYR A 464 10.79 -9.09 -16.95
C TYR A 464 11.01 -7.64 -17.32
N ASP A 465 10.71 -6.71 -16.41
CA ASP A 465 11.03 -5.28 -16.51
C ASP A 465 10.60 -4.67 -17.85
N LEU A 466 9.44 -5.10 -18.37
CA LEU A 466 8.95 -4.70 -19.69
C LEU A 466 8.78 -3.18 -19.76
N GLU A 467 9.31 -2.55 -20.79
CA GLU A 467 9.26 -1.09 -20.99
C GLU A 467 8.15 -0.71 -21.99
N ARG A 468 7.80 -1.64 -22.89
CA ARG A 468 6.71 -1.48 -23.87
C ARG A 468 6.02 -2.80 -24.14
N VAL A 469 4.72 -2.71 -24.44
CA VAL A 469 3.92 -3.82 -24.96
C VAL A 469 3.20 -3.40 -26.24
N THR A 470 3.19 -4.26 -27.25
CA THR A 470 2.40 -4.13 -28.48
C THR A 470 1.42 -5.29 -28.57
N LEU A 471 0.13 -4.97 -28.52
CA LEU A 471 -0.96 -5.94 -28.58
C LEU A 471 -1.44 -6.12 -30.03
N PRO A 472 -1.83 -7.33 -30.46
CA PRO A 472 -2.58 -7.49 -31.69
C PRO A 472 -3.99 -6.94 -31.51
N SER A 473 -4.61 -6.45 -32.60
CA SER A 473 -5.90 -5.76 -32.56
C SER A 473 -7.08 -6.61 -32.07
N THR A 474 -6.91 -7.93 -31.97
CA THR A 474 -7.94 -8.92 -31.63
C THR A 474 -8.06 -9.21 -30.13
N ILE A 475 -7.19 -8.66 -29.27
CA ILE A 475 -7.22 -8.92 -27.82
C ILE A 475 -8.47 -8.30 -27.19
N GLN A 476 -9.40 -9.13 -26.75
CA GLN A 476 -10.65 -8.72 -26.10
C GLN A 476 -10.54 -8.62 -24.58
N LYS A 477 -9.63 -9.37 -23.95
CA LYS A 477 -9.50 -9.42 -22.49
C LYS A 477 -8.04 -9.43 -22.03
N ILE A 478 -7.74 -8.65 -21.00
CA ILE A 478 -6.47 -8.71 -20.26
C ILE A 478 -6.77 -9.20 -18.85
N GLY A 479 -6.12 -10.30 -18.46
CA GLY A 479 -6.33 -10.95 -17.16
C GLY A 479 -5.82 -10.14 -15.97
N ALA A 480 -6.19 -10.60 -14.78
CA ALA A 480 -5.77 -10.00 -13.52
C ALA A 480 -4.24 -10.05 -13.37
N PHE A 481 -3.65 -8.93 -12.96
CA PHE A 481 -2.21 -8.74 -12.72
C PHE A 481 -1.30 -9.07 -13.93
N ALA A 482 -1.86 -9.15 -15.14
CA ALA A 482 -1.15 -9.67 -16.32
C ALA A 482 0.17 -8.95 -16.61
N PHE A 483 0.30 -7.65 -16.32
CA PHE A 483 1.49 -6.83 -16.53
C PHE A 483 1.96 -6.11 -15.25
N GLN A 484 1.55 -6.56 -14.07
CA GLN A 484 1.89 -5.87 -12.81
C GLN A 484 3.41 -5.80 -12.58
N SER A 485 3.88 -4.69 -12.00
CA SER A 485 5.27 -4.46 -11.56
C SER A 485 6.30 -4.45 -12.68
N ASN A 486 5.90 -4.08 -13.90
CA ASN A 486 6.84 -3.84 -15.00
C ASN A 486 7.23 -2.34 -15.07
N ASN A 487 7.88 -1.93 -16.16
CA ASN A 487 8.32 -0.56 -16.40
C ASN A 487 7.56 0.08 -17.59
N LEU A 488 6.32 -0.35 -17.87
CA LEU A 488 5.60 0.09 -19.06
C LEU A 488 5.40 1.61 -19.02
N GLU A 489 5.86 2.31 -20.06
CA GLU A 489 5.78 3.79 -20.16
C GLU A 489 4.50 4.27 -20.85
N SER A 490 3.87 3.40 -21.63
CA SER A 490 2.65 3.70 -22.37
C SER A 490 1.78 2.45 -22.49
N PHE A 491 0.47 2.64 -22.55
CA PHE A 491 -0.48 1.57 -22.89
C PHE A 491 -1.38 2.01 -24.04
N GLU A 492 -1.46 1.17 -25.07
CA GLU A 492 -2.41 1.31 -26.17
C GLU A 492 -3.31 0.07 -26.18
N ALA A 493 -4.60 0.30 -25.94
CA ALA A 493 -5.62 -0.74 -26.01
C ALA A 493 -5.70 -1.34 -27.42
N SER A 494 -5.96 -2.64 -27.49
CA SER A 494 -6.31 -3.27 -28.76
C SER A 494 -7.66 -2.77 -29.28
N GLU A 495 -7.89 -2.82 -30.60
CA GLU A 495 -9.17 -2.39 -31.20
C GLU A 495 -10.38 -3.15 -30.63
N ASP A 496 -10.22 -4.43 -30.30
CA ASP A 496 -11.29 -5.29 -29.79
C ASP A 496 -11.34 -5.41 -28.26
N LEU A 497 -10.52 -4.66 -27.52
CA LEU A 497 -10.45 -4.75 -26.06
C LEU A 497 -11.79 -4.38 -25.40
N VAL A 498 -12.28 -5.25 -24.50
CA VAL A 498 -13.55 -5.08 -23.77
C VAL A 498 -13.33 -5.05 -22.26
N ASP A 499 -12.34 -5.78 -21.75
CA ASP A 499 -12.15 -6.04 -20.32
C ASP A 499 -10.66 -5.94 -19.94
N ILE A 500 -10.35 -5.06 -18.98
CA ILE A 500 -9.06 -4.99 -18.29
C ILE A 500 -9.26 -5.48 -16.86
N GLY A 501 -8.62 -6.60 -16.51
CA GLY A 501 -8.73 -7.23 -15.21
C GLY A 501 -8.06 -6.46 -14.06
N GLN A 502 -8.35 -6.93 -12.85
CA GLN A 502 -7.81 -6.38 -11.61
C GLN A 502 -6.28 -6.29 -11.64
N GLY A 503 -5.72 -5.13 -11.29
CA GLY A 503 -4.28 -4.92 -11.14
C GLY A 503 -3.47 -5.16 -12.41
N ALA A 504 -4.11 -5.27 -13.58
CA ALA A 504 -3.47 -5.69 -14.83
C ALA A 504 -2.20 -4.88 -15.15
N PHE A 505 -2.23 -3.56 -14.90
CA PHE A 505 -1.11 -2.64 -15.09
C PHE A 505 -0.66 -1.96 -13.80
N MET A 506 -0.98 -2.52 -12.63
CA MET A 506 -0.58 -1.95 -11.35
C MET A 506 0.96 -1.87 -11.24
N ASN A 507 1.46 -0.81 -10.62
CA ASN A 507 2.88 -0.57 -10.38
C ASN A 507 3.70 -0.59 -11.69
N ASN A 508 3.38 0.31 -12.60
CA ASN A 508 4.12 0.54 -13.85
C ASN A 508 4.55 2.01 -13.93
N ARG A 509 4.93 2.49 -15.12
CA ARG A 509 5.36 3.87 -15.37
C ARG A 509 4.52 4.52 -16.46
N ILE A 510 3.25 4.11 -16.61
CA ILE A 510 2.44 4.53 -17.75
C ILE A 510 2.17 6.02 -17.63
N GLU A 511 2.67 6.79 -18.59
CA GLU A 511 2.43 8.23 -18.74
C GLU A 511 1.36 8.49 -19.80
N ILE A 512 1.36 7.68 -20.86
CA ILE A 512 0.43 7.77 -21.99
C ILE A 512 -0.55 6.60 -21.94
N LEU A 513 -1.83 6.90 -21.72
CA LEU A 513 -2.92 5.93 -21.71
C LEU A 513 -3.85 6.13 -22.90
N THR A 514 -3.98 5.12 -23.77
CA THR A 514 -4.93 5.10 -24.88
C THR A 514 -5.89 3.93 -24.71
N LEU A 515 -7.17 4.24 -24.48
CA LEU A 515 -8.27 3.26 -24.37
C LEU A 515 -9.10 3.24 -25.67
N ASN A 516 -9.71 2.11 -26.00
CA ASN A 516 -10.54 1.95 -27.20
C ASN A 516 -12.04 2.18 -26.91
N ASP A 517 -12.84 2.32 -27.97
CA ASP A 517 -14.29 2.60 -27.93
C ASP A 517 -15.17 1.37 -27.65
N LYS A 518 -14.57 0.20 -27.43
CA LYS A 518 -15.27 -1.04 -27.04
C LYS A 518 -15.03 -1.44 -25.58
N LEU A 519 -14.13 -0.74 -24.87
CA LEU A 519 -13.81 -1.04 -23.48
C LEU A 519 -15.04 -0.85 -22.60
N ARG A 520 -15.41 -1.86 -21.82
CA ARG A 520 -16.57 -1.83 -20.90
C ARG A 520 -16.15 -1.82 -19.44
N VAL A 521 -15.07 -2.53 -19.10
CA VAL A 521 -14.67 -2.74 -17.70
C VAL A 521 -13.20 -2.36 -17.51
N ILE A 522 -12.96 -1.52 -16.50
CA ILE A 522 -11.64 -1.25 -15.94
C ILE A 522 -11.65 -1.81 -14.51
N GLY A 523 -10.96 -2.91 -14.28
CA GLY A 523 -10.97 -3.64 -13.02
C GLY A 523 -10.28 -2.91 -11.86
N ASP A 524 -10.42 -3.49 -10.67
CA ASP A 524 -9.85 -2.96 -9.43
C ASP A 524 -8.34 -2.80 -9.54
N ALA A 525 -7.80 -1.67 -9.10
CA ALA A 525 -6.39 -1.32 -9.13
C ALA A 525 -5.72 -1.46 -10.53
N ALA A 526 -6.50 -1.53 -11.62
CA ALA A 526 -5.98 -1.85 -12.95
C ALA A 526 -4.79 -0.97 -13.36
N PHE A 527 -4.81 0.31 -13.01
CA PHE A 527 -3.74 1.29 -13.26
C PHE A 527 -3.22 1.94 -11.96
N HIS A 528 -3.37 1.31 -10.80
CA HIS A 528 -2.85 1.83 -9.53
C HIS A 528 -1.31 1.94 -9.56
N ILE A 529 -0.75 3.04 -9.05
CA ILE A 529 0.71 3.30 -9.01
C ILE A 529 1.29 3.34 -10.44
N ASN A 530 0.95 4.41 -11.14
CA ASN A 530 1.47 4.72 -12.48
C ASN A 530 1.82 6.22 -12.53
N ARG A 531 1.97 6.80 -13.73
CA ARG A 531 2.35 8.21 -13.94
C ARG A 531 1.41 8.90 -14.93
N ILE A 532 0.16 8.46 -14.98
CA ILE A 532 -0.79 8.89 -16.01
C ILE A 532 -1.12 10.36 -15.78
N TYR A 533 -0.80 11.21 -16.76
CA TYR A 533 -1.03 12.65 -16.65
C TYR A 533 -2.49 13.06 -16.87
N ALA A 534 -3.16 12.45 -17.85
CA ALA A 534 -4.55 12.72 -18.19
C ALA A 534 -5.29 11.42 -18.50
N ILE A 535 -6.51 11.31 -17.98
CA ILE A 535 -7.35 10.12 -18.12
C ILE A 535 -8.55 10.46 -19.00
N VAL A 536 -8.73 9.73 -20.10
CA VAL A 536 -9.90 9.84 -20.96
C VAL A 536 -10.67 8.53 -20.90
N ILE A 537 -11.88 8.57 -20.35
CA ILE A 537 -12.77 7.41 -20.22
C ILE A 537 -13.70 7.35 -21.44
N PRO A 538 -13.61 6.32 -22.31
CA PRO A 538 -14.46 6.18 -23.49
C PRO A 538 -15.95 6.02 -23.17
N GLU A 539 -16.81 6.35 -24.14
CA GLU A 539 -18.28 6.26 -24.04
C GLU A 539 -18.80 4.87 -23.65
N SER A 540 -18.05 3.81 -23.98
CA SER A 540 -18.43 2.42 -23.77
C SER A 540 -18.22 1.91 -22.35
N VAL A 541 -17.45 2.63 -21.52
CA VAL A 541 -17.08 2.15 -20.18
C VAL A 541 -18.30 2.17 -19.26
N GLU A 542 -18.57 1.04 -18.63
CA GLU A 542 -19.71 0.82 -17.73
C GLU A 542 -19.30 0.79 -16.27
N VAL A 543 -18.07 0.36 -15.98
CA VAL A 543 -17.53 0.15 -14.62
C VAL A 543 -16.06 0.57 -14.53
N ILE A 544 -15.76 1.37 -13.50
CA ILE A 544 -14.40 1.63 -13.00
C ILE A 544 -14.27 1.02 -11.60
N GLY A 545 -13.31 0.13 -11.42
CA GLY A 545 -13.08 -0.62 -10.19
C GLY A 545 -12.47 0.18 -9.03
N ILE A 546 -12.37 -0.47 -7.88
CA ILE A 546 -11.77 0.06 -6.64
C ILE A 546 -10.31 0.42 -6.91
N SER A 547 -9.85 1.60 -6.51
CA SER A 547 -8.46 2.07 -6.69
C SER A 547 -7.92 2.06 -8.13
N ALA A 548 -8.78 1.94 -9.15
CA ALA A 548 -8.36 1.70 -10.54
C ALA A 548 -7.30 2.69 -11.05
N PHE A 549 -7.40 3.98 -10.69
CA PHE A 549 -6.47 5.05 -11.07
C PHE A 549 -5.82 5.74 -9.85
N ARG A 550 -5.75 5.06 -8.70
CA ARG A 550 -5.12 5.59 -7.50
C ARG A 550 -3.64 5.90 -7.75
N GLN A 551 -3.11 6.97 -7.14
CA GLN A 551 -1.67 7.31 -7.16
C GLN A 551 -1.06 7.34 -8.57
N ASN A 552 -1.65 8.15 -9.46
CA ASN A 552 -1.14 8.36 -10.82
C ASN A 552 -0.50 9.74 -11.02
N GLY A 553 -0.87 10.73 -10.20
CA GLY A 553 -0.52 12.13 -10.45
C GLY A 553 -1.35 12.76 -11.57
N ALA A 554 -2.49 12.17 -11.95
CA ALA A 554 -3.34 12.69 -13.01
C ALA A 554 -3.88 14.08 -12.67
N LYS A 555 -3.79 15.01 -13.63
CA LYS A 555 -4.29 16.38 -13.52
C LYS A 555 -5.70 16.56 -14.08
N HIS A 556 -6.06 15.73 -15.07
CA HIS A 556 -7.35 15.79 -15.77
C HIS A 556 -7.99 14.41 -15.88
N VAL A 557 -9.31 14.37 -15.72
CA VAL A 557 -10.15 13.21 -16.06
C VAL A 557 -11.33 13.67 -16.90
N VAL A 558 -11.57 13.02 -18.03
CA VAL A 558 -12.67 13.34 -18.95
C VAL A 558 -13.50 12.10 -19.22
N PHE A 559 -14.80 12.21 -19.03
CA PHE A 559 -15.78 11.16 -19.33
C PHE A 559 -16.48 11.47 -20.66
N MET A 560 -16.33 10.58 -21.65
CA MET A 560 -16.82 10.82 -23.01
C MET A 560 -18.29 10.42 -23.21
N GLY A 561 -18.89 9.63 -22.30
CA GLY A 561 -20.28 9.17 -22.41
C GLY A 561 -20.97 8.93 -21.07
N ASP A 562 -22.18 8.38 -21.12
CA ASP A 562 -23.14 8.31 -20.00
C ASP A 562 -23.38 6.88 -19.47
N LYS A 563 -22.73 5.87 -20.06
CA LYS A 563 -22.92 4.45 -19.70
C LYS A 563 -22.29 4.04 -18.37
N LEU A 564 -21.41 4.87 -17.81
CA LEU A 564 -20.73 4.58 -16.56
C LEU A 564 -21.75 4.53 -15.41
N THR A 565 -21.89 3.36 -14.80
CA THR A 565 -22.85 3.14 -13.70
C THR A 565 -22.20 3.14 -12.33
N SER A 566 -20.88 2.88 -12.27
CA SER A 566 -20.14 2.73 -11.03
C SER A 566 -18.71 3.26 -11.14
N ILE A 567 -18.32 4.03 -10.13
CA ILE A 567 -16.94 4.40 -9.82
C ILE A 567 -16.63 3.79 -8.45
N GLY A 568 -15.65 2.89 -8.41
CA GLY A 568 -15.27 2.17 -7.19
C GLY A 568 -14.66 3.06 -6.11
N GLU A 569 -14.57 2.52 -4.91
CA GLU A 569 -13.92 3.17 -3.77
C GLU A 569 -12.45 3.51 -4.11
N MET A 570 -11.98 4.67 -3.66
CA MET A 570 -10.61 5.14 -3.92
C MET A 570 -10.20 5.21 -5.40
N ALA A 571 -11.12 5.12 -6.36
CA ALA A 571 -10.80 4.96 -7.78
C ALA A 571 -9.82 6.02 -8.31
N PHE A 572 -9.95 7.28 -7.88
CA PHE A 572 -9.08 8.40 -8.26
C PHE A 572 -8.35 9.02 -7.04
N LEU A 573 -8.19 8.27 -5.95
CA LEU A 573 -7.49 8.72 -4.73
C LEU A 573 -6.02 9.09 -5.00
N SER A 574 -5.53 10.14 -4.36
CA SER A 574 -4.13 10.59 -4.42
C SER A 574 -3.66 10.90 -5.84
N ASN A 575 -4.34 11.85 -6.48
CA ASN A 575 -3.97 12.41 -7.79
C ASN A 575 -3.79 13.93 -7.67
N THR A 576 -3.74 14.64 -8.80
CA THR A 576 -3.63 16.11 -8.82
C THR A 576 -4.78 16.74 -9.61
N LEU A 577 -5.96 16.10 -9.60
CA LEU A 577 -7.13 16.55 -10.37
C LEU A 577 -7.56 17.94 -9.91
N GLU A 578 -7.72 18.88 -10.83
CA GLU A 578 -8.15 20.25 -10.54
C GLU A 578 -9.66 20.47 -10.75
N GLU A 579 -10.27 19.68 -11.63
CA GLU A 579 -11.68 19.75 -11.99
C GLU A 579 -12.22 18.35 -12.30
N VAL A 580 -13.48 18.12 -11.94
CA VAL A 580 -14.19 16.88 -12.26
C VAL A 580 -15.62 17.22 -12.69
N ASP A 581 -15.98 16.84 -13.92
CA ASP A 581 -17.33 16.94 -14.44
C ASP A 581 -17.98 15.55 -14.54
N LEU A 582 -18.95 15.28 -13.66
CA LEU A 582 -19.74 14.05 -13.63
C LEU A 582 -21.16 14.28 -14.16
N SER A 583 -21.49 15.48 -14.68
CA SER A 583 -22.86 15.86 -15.03
C SER A 583 -23.48 14.97 -16.11
N SER A 584 -22.66 14.44 -17.03
CA SER A 584 -23.09 13.52 -18.09
C SER A 584 -23.39 12.10 -17.61
N LEU A 585 -23.00 11.74 -16.39
CA LEU A 585 -23.06 10.36 -15.88
C LEU A 585 -24.43 10.03 -15.28
N ALA A 586 -25.48 10.02 -16.11
CA ALA A 586 -26.86 9.80 -15.67
C ALA A 586 -27.10 8.47 -14.93
N GLY A 587 -26.27 7.45 -15.21
CA GLY A 587 -26.29 6.14 -14.55
C GLY A 587 -25.66 6.12 -13.15
N LEU A 588 -24.83 7.10 -12.81
CA LEU A 588 -24.08 7.12 -11.55
C LEU A 588 -24.98 7.53 -10.37
N LYS A 589 -25.28 6.58 -9.48
CA LYS A 589 -26.17 6.81 -8.33
C LYS A 589 -25.44 7.17 -7.04
N THR A 590 -24.17 6.80 -6.93
CA THR A 590 -23.39 6.95 -5.70
C THR A 590 -21.98 7.39 -6.06
N ILE A 591 -21.46 8.37 -5.33
CA ILE A 591 -20.01 8.64 -5.30
C ILE A 591 -19.44 7.87 -4.12
N ALA A 592 -18.56 6.91 -4.41
CA ALA A 592 -18.07 5.93 -3.44
C ALA A 592 -17.08 6.52 -2.43
N VAL A 593 -16.78 5.73 -1.39
CA VAL A 593 -15.82 6.10 -0.34
C VAL A 593 -14.49 6.50 -0.96
N GLN A 594 -13.98 7.68 -0.58
CA GLN A 594 -12.68 8.22 -1.00
C GLN A 594 -12.45 8.27 -2.52
N ALA A 595 -13.52 8.19 -3.35
CA ALA A 595 -13.38 8.03 -4.80
C ALA A 595 -12.52 9.14 -5.44
N PHE A 596 -12.60 10.37 -4.93
CA PHE A 596 -11.84 11.54 -5.39
C PHE A 596 -11.09 12.24 -4.24
N ALA A 597 -10.76 11.52 -3.17
CA ALA A 597 -10.00 12.07 -2.05
C ALA A 597 -8.55 12.39 -2.45
N ASP A 598 -7.90 13.28 -1.69
CA ASP A 598 -6.49 13.65 -1.84
C ASP A 598 -6.16 14.09 -3.28
N ASN A 599 -6.76 15.21 -3.68
CA ASN A 599 -6.65 15.81 -5.01
C ASN A 599 -6.57 17.34 -4.89
N HIS A 600 -6.73 18.07 -5.99
CA HIS A 600 -6.69 19.54 -6.02
C HIS A 600 -7.97 20.16 -6.57
N LEU A 601 -9.11 19.48 -6.41
CA LEU A 601 -10.37 19.86 -7.04
C LEU A 601 -10.84 21.23 -6.56
N ARG A 602 -11.03 22.16 -7.50
CA ARG A 602 -11.63 23.49 -7.29
C ARG A 602 -13.04 23.58 -7.87
N GLU A 603 -13.33 22.78 -8.90
CA GLU A 603 -14.63 22.69 -9.54
C GLU A 603 -15.15 21.24 -9.56
N LEU A 604 -16.42 21.06 -9.22
CA LEU A 604 -17.11 19.78 -9.21
C LEU A 604 -18.53 19.94 -9.77
N LYS A 605 -18.86 19.19 -10.83
CA LYS A 605 -20.22 19.06 -11.35
C LYS A 605 -20.76 17.67 -11.08
N LEU A 606 -21.91 17.60 -10.42
CA LEU A 606 -22.56 16.35 -10.03
C LEU A 606 -23.63 15.94 -11.07
N PRO A 607 -23.93 14.63 -11.23
CA PRO A 607 -24.99 14.17 -12.11
C PRO A 607 -26.38 14.42 -11.51
N ASP A 608 -27.33 14.82 -12.35
CA ASP A 608 -28.73 15.15 -11.96
C ASP A 608 -29.47 14.01 -11.24
N ASN A 609 -29.01 12.78 -11.42
CA ASN A 609 -29.64 11.55 -10.93
C ASN A 609 -28.91 10.93 -9.72
N LEU A 610 -27.96 11.67 -9.14
CA LEU A 610 -27.14 11.23 -8.01
C LEU A 610 -27.99 11.06 -6.74
N ILE A 611 -27.81 9.96 -6.02
CA ILE A 611 -28.58 9.64 -4.81
C ILE A 611 -27.73 9.86 -3.55
N ARG A 612 -26.43 9.49 -3.58
CA ARG A 612 -25.59 9.49 -2.38
C ARG A 612 -24.15 9.95 -2.65
N ILE A 613 -23.57 10.62 -1.66
CA ILE A 613 -22.13 10.91 -1.57
C ILE A 613 -21.62 10.25 -0.29
N GLN A 614 -20.68 9.30 -0.43
CA GLN A 614 -20.19 8.49 0.69
C GLN A 614 -19.03 9.15 1.45
N ALA A 615 -18.53 8.43 2.47
CA ALA A 615 -17.52 8.92 3.40
C ALA A 615 -16.24 9.34 2.66
N GLU A 616 -15.72 10.51 3.04
CA GLU A 616 -14.48 11.05 2.51
C GLU A 616 -14.39 11.15 0.98
N ALA A 617 -15.52 11.08 0.25
CA ALA A 617 -15.53 11.00 -1.21
C ALA A 617 -14.69 12.10 -1.89
N PHE A 618 -14.65 13.30 -1.30
CA PHE A 618 -13.91 14.47 -1.76
C PHE A 618 -12.98 15.04 -0.66
N LYS A 619 -12.56 14.22 0.32
CA LYS A 619 -11.65 14.67 1.39
C LYS A 619 -10.32 15.19 0.81
N ALA A 620 -9.70 16.18 1.46
CA ALA A 620 -8.40 16.73 1.08
C ALA A 620 -8.37 17.21 -0.38
N ASN A 621 -9.17 18.24 -0.65
CA ASN A 621 -9.30 18.89 -1.96
C ASN A 621 -9.23 20.42 -1.80
N ARG A 622 -9.74 21.20 -2.77
CA ARG A 622 -9.75 22.67 -2.74
C ARG A 622 -11.12 23.26 -3.07
N LEU A 623 -12.20 22.52 -2.78
CA LEU A 623 -13.57 22.92 -3.11
C LEU A 623 -14.06 23.99 -2.14
N GLN A 624 -14.66 25.07 -2.67
CA GLN A 624 -15.29 26.11 -1.84
C GLN A 624 -16.82 26.02 -1.88
N GLY A 625 -17.38 25.54 -2.98
CA GLY A 625 -18.82 25.33 -3.09
C GLY A 625 -19.18 24.33 -4.18
N VAL A 626 -20.32 23.67 -4.00
CA VAL A 626 -20.83 22.63 -4.90
C VAL A 626 -22.34 22.76 -5.04
N THR A 627 -22.85 22.66 -6.26
CA THR A 627 -24.29 22.56 -6.51
C THR A 627 -24.73 21.10 -6.38
N VAL A 628 -25.72 20.84 -5.55
CA VAL A 628 -26.21 19.50 -5.21
C VAL A 628 -27.59 19.27 -5.80
N PRO A 629 -27.80 18.22 -6.62
CA PRO A 629 -29.10 17.92 -7.19
C PRO A 629 -30.08 17.37 -6.15
N ASP A 630 -31.37 17.61 -6.35
CA ASP A 630 -32.42 17.24 -5.38
C ASP A 630 -32.75 15.76 -5.34
N THR A 631 -32.05 14.95 -6.12
CA THR A 631 -32.08 13.49 -6.00
C THR A 631 -31.19 12.99 -4.87
N VAL A 632 -30.26 13.83 -4.37
CA VAL A 632 -29.34 13.44 -3.29
C VAL A 632 -30.10 13.38 -1.97
N ILE A 633 -30.18 12.18 -1.40
CA ILE A 633 -30.88 11.91 -0.13
C ILE A 633 -29.93 11.76 1.05
N SER A 634 -28.62 11.60 0.80
CA SER A 634 -27.63 11.45 1.87
C SER A 634 -26.23 11.85 1.43
N ILE A 635 -25.55 12.61 2.29
CA ILE A 635 -24.13 12.95 2.21
C ILE A 635 -23.49 12.57 3.53
N SER A 636 -22.42 11.78 3.51
CA SER A 636 -21.66 11.45 4.72
C SER A 636 -21.05 12.70 5.34
N PHE A 637 -21.01 12.78 6.67
CA PHE A 637 -20.56 13.99 7.39
C PHE A 637 -19.14 14.43 7.05
N ASN A 638 -18.25 13.46 6.79
CA ASN A 638 -16.85 13.69 6.44
C ASN A 638 -16.58 13.69 4.92
N ALA A 639 -17.61 13.77 4.07
CA ALA A 639 -17.46 13.65 2.61
C ALA A 639 -16.57 14.74 2.00
N PHE A 640 -16.48 15.92 2.63
CA PHE A 640 -15.79 17.11 2.13
C PHE A 640 -14.74 17.64 3.13
N ASP A 641 -14.23 16.79 4.03
CA ASP A 641 -13.23 17.24 5.01
C ASP A 641 -11.95 17.75 4.36
N ASN A 642 -11.28 18.69 5.01
CA ASN A 642 -9.99 19.26 4.58
C ASN A 642 -10.01 19.86 3.14
N ASN A 643 -11.08 20.54 2.75
CA ASN A 643 -11.19 21.21 1.44
C ASN A 643 -10.78 22.69 1.46
N SER A 644 -10.98 23.36 2.59
CA SER A 644 -10.61 24.75 2.80
C SER A 644 -10.42 25.01 4.30
N ASP A 645 -9.83 26.15 4.65
CA ASP A 645 -9.81 26.63 6.04
C ASP A 645 -11.23 26.84 6.58
N ASP A 646 -12.17 27.17 5.69
CA ASP A 646 -13.62 27.22 5.94
C ASP A 646 -14.32 25.90 5.53
N LYS A 647 -15.63 25.80 5.81
CA LYS A 647 -16.47 24.68 5.34
C LYS A 647 -16.94 24.88 3.89
N VAL A 648 -17.01 23.81 3.11
CA VAL A 648 -17.56 23.80 1.74
C VAL A 648 -19.04 24.17 1.75
N ILE A 649 -19.46 25.10 0.90
CA ILE A 649 -20.86 25.50 0.77
C ILE A 649 -21.59 24.60 -0.24
N LEU A 650 -22.51 23.78 0.23
CA LEU A 650 -23.38 22.97 -0.62
C LEU A 650 -24.69 23.73 -0.90
N ARG A 651 -24.96 24.03 -2.17
CA ARG A 651 -26.20 24.69 -2.62
C ARG A 651 -27.12 23.68 -3.29
N THR A 652 -28.28 23.41 -2.71
CA THR A 652 -29.24 22.47 -3.32
C THR A 652 -30.15 23.18 -4.33
N ILE A 653 -30.62 22.46 -5.35
CA ILE A 653 -31.41 23.04 -6.44
C ILE A 653 -32.83 23.44 -5.98
N ASN A 654 -33.46 22.68 -5.08
CA ASN A 654 -34.81 22.90 -4.55
C ASN A 654 -34.82 23.03 -3.02
N HIS A 655 -34.02 23.96 -2.48
CA HIS A 655 -34.12 24.42 -1.08
C HIS A 655 -34.16 23.29 -0.03
N ASN A 656 -33.24 22.34 -0.17
CA ASN A 656 -32.99 21.22 0.73
C ASN A 656 -34.22 20.33 0.99
N LYS A 657 -34.98 20.04 -0.07
CA LYS A 657 -36.17 19.17 -0.04
C LYS A 657 -35.94 17.82 0.69
N ASN A 658 -34.74 17.26 0.59
CA ASN A 658 -34.41 15.96 1.19
C ASN A 658 -33.84 16.05 2.62
N LEU A 659 -33.85 17.23 3.24
CA LEU A 659 -33.41 17.43 4.62
C LEU A 659 -31.97 16.94 4.87
N LEU A 660 -31.05 17.35 3.99
CA LEU A 660 -29.62 17.12 4.14
C LEU A 660 -29.09 17.95 5.32
N ALA A 661 -28.40 17.27 6.24
CA ALA A 661 -27.74 17.88 7.38
C ALA A 661 -26.36 18.44 6.99
N ASP A 662 -25.83 19.34 7.82
CA ASP A 662 -24.42 19.76 7.71
C ASP A 662 -23.46 18.61 7.99
N GLY A 663 -22.28 18.73 7.40
CA GLY A 663 -21.14 17.88 7.70
C GLY A 663 -20.10 18.55 8.59
N ASP A 664 -19.01 17.81 8.75
CA ASP A 664 -17.83 18.28 9.47
C ASP A 664 -17.12 19.33 8.60
N GLY A 665 -16.78 18.97 7.36
CA GLY A 665 -16.20 19.88 6.36
C GLY A 665 -17.17 20.68 5.46
N PHE A 666 -18.50 20.63 5.65
CA PHE A 666 -19.44 21.35 4.77
C PHE A 666 -20.70 21.89 5.45
N ILE A 667 -21.31 22.89 4.82
CA ILE A 667 -22.57 23.53 5.23
C ILE A 667 -23.58 23.42 4.09
N VAL A 668 -24.79 22.95 4.37
CA VAL A 668 -25.88 22.89 3.39
C VAL A 668 -26.73 24.15 3.46
N ASP A 669 -26.93 24.80 2.31
CA ASP A 669 -27.77 25.98 2.10
C ASP A 669 -27.69 26.99 3.26
N PRO A 670 -26.58 27.75 3.37
CA PRO A 670 -26.30 28.57 4.55
C PRO A 670 -27.40 29.59 4.88
N ASP A 671 -28.12 30.03 3.85
CA ASP A 671 -29.18 31.03 3.95
C ASP A 671 -30.57 30.42 4.23
N LEU A 672 -30.69 29.08 4.26
CA LEU A 672 -31.96 28.40 4.48
C LEU A 672 -32.24 28.23 5.97
N LEU A 673 -33.18 29.01 6.48
CA LEU A 673 -33.60 29.00 7.88
C LEU A 673 -34.90 28.21 8.07
N SER A 674 -35.02 27.56 9.22
CA SER A 674 -36.23 26.88 9.70
C SER A 674 -36.74 27.57 10.96
N ALA A 675 -38.02 27.95 10.95
CA ALA A 675 -38.75 28.37 12.15
C ALA A 675 -39.40 27.18 12.88
N ASP A 676 -39.53 26.01 12.23
CA ASP A 676 -40.05 24.82 12.87
C ASP A 676 -38.97 24.10 13.66
N GLN A 677 -39.06 24.19 14.98
CA GLN A 677 -38.15 23.56 15.93
C GLN A 677 -38.84 22.44 16.73
N SER A 678 -40.03 21.99 16.33
CA SER A 678 -40.79 20.93 17.02
C SER A 678 -39.99 19.64 17.20
N SER A 679 -39.23 19.25 16.17
CA SER A 679 -38.35 18.08 16.24
C SER A 679 -37.15 18.27 17.18
N VAL A 680 -36.62 19.50 17.30
CA VAL A 680 -35.55 19.83 18.24
C VAL A 680 -36.08 19.73 19.67
N GLN A 681 -37.26 20.29 19.92
CA GLN A 681 -37.93 20.21 21.21
C GLN A 681 -38.17 18.74 21.63
N ALA A 682 -38.70 17.91 20.74
CA ALA A 682 -38.95 16.50 21.03
C ALA A 682 -37.67 15.73 21.39
N VAL A 683 -36.60 15.91 20.60
CA VAL A 683 -35.31 15.26 20.89
C VAL A 683 -34.67 15.81 22.18
N LEU A 684 -34.80 17.10 22.46
CA LEU A 684 -34.31 17.70 23.70
C LEU A 684 -35.04 17.14 24.93
N GLU A 685 -36.35 16.89 24.84
CA GLU A 685 -37.10 16.23 25.91
C GLU A 685 -36.59 14.80 26.16
N ASP A 686 -36.29 14.04 25.10
CA ASP A 686 -35.72 12.70 25.23
C ASP A 686 -34.33 12.73 25.86
N LEU A 687 -33.48 13.68 25.44
CA LEU A 687 -32.15 13.90 26.04
C LEU A 687 -32.27 14.27 27.54
N GLN A 688 -33.23 15.12 27.91
CA GLN A 688 -33.43 15.56 29.30
C GLN A 688 -34.01 14.48 30.21
N ARG A 689 -34.65 13.45 29.65
CA ARG A 689 -35.15 12.28 30.41
C ARG A 689 -34.06 11.26 30.73
N LEU A 690 -32.86 11.38 30.15
CA LEU A 690 -31.77 10.44 30.37
C LEU A 690 -31.26 10.50 31.82
N ASP A 691 -31.09 9.32 32.42
CA ASP A 691 -30.34 9.20 33.67
C ASP A 691 -28.83 9.24 33.37
N LEU A 692 -28.25 10.44 33.37
CA LEU A 692 -26.84 10.66 33.08
C LEU A 692 -25.91 9.95 34.09
N ALA A 693 -26.37 9.69 35.31
CA ALA A 693 -25.57 8.96 36.31
C ALA A 693 -25.38 7.48 35.94
N SER A 694 -26.27 6.93 35.10
CA SER A 694 -26.16 5.56 34.58
C SER A 694 -25.08 5.39 33.50
N LEU A 695 -24.56 6.49 32.94
CA LEU A 695 -23.65 6.50 31.78
C LEU A 695 -22.17 6.65 32.20
N ARG A 696 -21.26 6.37 31.28
CA ARG A 696 -19.84 6.71 31.44
C ARG A 696 -19.65 8.22 31.50
N ALA A 697 -18.59 8.69 32.17
CA ALA A 697 -18.39 10.11 32.45
C ALA A 697 -18.24 10.95 31.17
N ASP A 698 -17.46 10.46 30.21
CA ASP A 698 -17.29 11.02 28.86
C ASP A 698 -18.63 11.11 28.12
N THR A 699 -19.41 10.04 28.12
CA THR A 699 -20.73 10.00 27.46
C THR A 699 -21.74 10.95 28.12
N ALA A 700 -21.75 11.02 29.45
CA ALA A 700 -22.61 11.95 30.19
C ALA A 700 -22.27 13.42 29.90
N ALA A 701 -20.98 13.74 29.79
CA ALA A 701 -20.52 15.07 29.39
C ALA A 701 -20.95 15.41 27.94
N HIS A 702 -20.83 14.45 27.02
CA HIS A 702 -21.30 14.63 25.64
C HIS A 702 -22.82 14.88 25.56
N PHE A 703 -23.64 14.09 26.27
CA PHE A 703 -25.09 14.35 26.32
C PHE A 703 -25.44 15.70 26.98
N THR A 704 -24.67 16.13 27.97
CA THR A 704 -24.83 17.47 28.57
C THR A 704 -24.60 18.56 27.52
N THR A 705 -23.56 18.40 26.70
CA THR A 705 -23.25 19.30 25.57
C THR A 705 -24.40 19.34 24.55
N LEU A 706 -24.95 18.17 24.18
CA LEU A 706 -26.12 18.08 23.30
C LEU A 706 -27.36 18.77 23.90
N ILE A 707 -27.60 18.63 25.21
CA ILE A 707 -28.70 19.31 25.90
C ILE A 707 -28.51 20.84 25.85
N THR A 708 -27.29 21.33 26.11
CA THR A 708 -26.97 22.76 26.05
C THR A 708 -27.18 23.32 24.64
N ARG A 709 -26.65 22.63 23.62
CA ARG A 709 -26.83 23.00 22.21
C ARG A 709 -28.30 22.99 21.78
N GLY A 710 -29.07 21.98 22.21
CA GLY A 710 -30.51 21.91 21.96
C GLY A 710 -31.28 23.07 22.59
N LYS A 711 -30.94 23.46 23.83
CA LYS A 711 -31.51 24.65 24.48
C LYS A 711 -31.16 25.94 23.76
N GLN A 712 -29.93 26.06 23.26
CA GLN A 712 -29.48 27.22 22.50
C GLN A 712 -30.24 27.38 21.19
N LEU A 713 -30.41 26.29 20.43
CA LEU A 713 -31.20 26.27 19.20
C LEU A 713 -32.62 26.83 19.42
N LEU A 714 -33.27 26.45 20.52
CA LEU A 714 -34.63 26.89 20.86
C LEU A 714 -34.74 28.35 21.31
N LYS A 715 -33.62 29.05 21.57
CA LYS A 715 -33.64 30.49 21.89
C LYS A 715 -33.79 31.36 20.64
N GLU A 716 -33.36 30.85 19.48
CA GLU A 716 -33.42 31.56 18.21
C GLU A 716 -34.78 31.36 17.55
N SER A 717 -35.40 32.43 17.03
CA SER A 717 -36.71 32.34 16.36
C SER A 717 -36.68 31.61 15.02
N ALA A 718 -35.51 31.53 14.40
CA ALA A 718 -35.25 30.75 13.20
C ALA A 718 -33.77 30.35 13.20
N VAL A 719 -33.50 29.07 12.92
CA VAL A 719 -32.14 28.50 12.91
C VAL A 719 -31.83 27.96 11.52
N ARG A 720 -30.56 27.90 11.15
CA ARG A 720 -30.14 27.30 9.88
C ARG A 720 -30.56 25.84 9.81
N LEU A 721 -31.30 25.46 8.75
CA LEU A 721 -31.92 24.14 8.63
C LEU A 721 -30.88 23.02 8.67
N GLY A 722 -29.77 23.16 7.93
CA GLY A 722 -28.68 22.16 7.94
C GLY A 722 -28.09 21.91 9.33
N TYR A 723 -27.94 22.96 10.14
CA TYR A 723 -27.41 22.89 11.50
C TYR A 723 -28.38 22.19 12.46
N GLN A 724 -29.67 22.53 12.35
CA GLN A 724 -30.75 21.86 13.06
C GLN A 724 -30.77 20.36 12.73
N LEU A 725 -30.70 19.99 11.45
CA LEU A 725 -30.72 18.60 11.00
C LEU A 725 -29.48 17.83 11.48
N ARG A 726 -28.30 18.47 11.52
CA ARG A 726 -27.08 17.87 12.10
C ARG A 726 -27.27 17.54 13.57
N PHE A 727 -27.78 18.49 14.36
CA PHE A 727 -28.09 18.26 15.77
C PHE A 727 -29.05 17.07 15.96
N LEU A 728 -30.11 16.99 15.15
CA LEU A 728 -31.08 15.89 15.21
C LEU A 728 -30.44 14.55 14.86
N ALA A 729 -29.61 14.50 13.82
CA ALA A 729 -28.95 13.28 13.38
C ALA A 729 -27.96 12.76 14.44
N GLU A 730 -27.11 13.64 14.97
CA GLU A 730 -26.13 13.35 16.03
C GLU A 730 -26.83 12.88 17.31
N SER A 731 -27.84 13.61 17.78
CA SER A 731 -28.56 13.27 19.00
C SER A 731 -29.26 11.91 18.89
N ARG A 732 -29.91 11.62 17.76
CA ARG A 732 -30.57 10.33 17.53
C ARG A 732 -29.57 9.18 17.44
N PHE A 733 -28.40 9.41 16.84
CA PHE A 733 -27.33 8.42 16.74
C PHE A 733 -26.87 7.93 18.12
N PHE A 734 -26.64 8.85 19.06
CA PHE A 734 -26.19 8.55 20.42
C PHE A 734 -27.32 8.07 21.33
N LEU A 735 -28.54 8.61 21.19
CA LEU A 735 -29.72 8.10 21.91
C LEU A 735 -29.95 6.59 21.63
N GLY A 736 -29.71 6.16 20.39
CA GLY A 736 -29.76 4.75 20.01
C GLY A 736 -28.66 3.85 20.62
N ARG A 737 -27.71 4.41 21.38
CA ARG A 737 -26.55 3.69 21.97
C ARG A 737 -26.44 3.85 23.48
N VAL A 738 -27.44 4.44 24.14
CA VAL A 738 -27.49 4.60 25.60
C VAL A 738 -27.35 3.25 26.31
N ARG A 739 -28.01 2.20 25.80
CA ARG A 739 -27.93 0.86 26.41
C ARG A 739 -26.55 0.25 26.27
N LEU A 740 -25.93 0.33 25.09
CA LEU A 740 -24.55 -0.09 24.88
C LEU A 740 -23.59 0.61 25.86
N ASP A 741 -23.72 1.92 26.06
CA ASP A 741 -22.89 2.68 27.00
C ASP A 741 -23.01 2.16 28.45
N GLN A 742 -24.25 1.95 28.91
CA GLN A 742 -24.54 1.39 30.22
C GLN A 742 -23.91 0.00 30.41
N LEU A 743 -23.92 -0.83 29.36
CA LEU A 743 -23.31 -2.16 29.38
C LEU A 743 -21.78 -2.07 29.44
N ILE A 744 -21.16 -1.14 28.70
CA ILE A 744 -19.71 -0.88 28.77
C ILE A 744 -19.34 -0.49 30.21
N LYS A 745 -20.06 0.45 30.82
CA LYS A 745 -19.85 0.84 32.23
C LYS A 745 -20.02 -0.35 33.18
N SER A 746 -21.05 -1.16 32.98
CA SER A 746 -21.33 -2.34 33.81
C SER A 746 -20.23 -3.41 33.67
N ALA A 747 -19.67 -3.57 32.48
CA ALA A 747 -18.54 -4.47 32.23
C ALA A 747 -17.26 -4.01 32.94
N ASP A 748 -16.92 -2.72 32.88
CA ASP A 748 -15.78 -2.15 33.63
C ASP A 748 -15.92 -2.42 35.15
N ILE A 749 -17.13 -2.27 35.70
CA ILE A 749 -17.43 -2.58 37.12
C ILE A 749 -17.29 -4.09 37.40
N ALA A 750 -17.85 -4.95 36.53
CA ALA A 750 -17.77 -6.40 36.70
C ALA A 750 -16.32 -6.91 36.69
N LEU A 751 -15.48 -6.38 35.81
CA LEU A 751 -14.05 -6.72 35.73
C LEU A 751 -13.27 -6.22 36.95
N SER A 752 -13.63 -5.06 37.50
CA SER A 752 -13.02 -4.54 38.73
C SER A 752 -13.28 -5.43 39.95
N ASN A 753 -14.43 -6.11 39.99
CA ASN A 753 -14.83 -6.97 41.11
C ASN A 753 -14.38 -8.43 40.97
N HIS A 754 -14.02 -8.89 39.75
CA HIS A 754 -13.70 -10.29 39.45
C HIS A 754 -12.49 -10.39 38.52
N GLN A 755 -11.29 -10.21 39.08
CA GLN A 755 -10.03 -10.32 38.33
C GLN A 755 -9.63 -11.79 38.11
N ASP A 756 -8.98 -12.09 36.98
CA ASP A 756 -8.31 -13.36 36.65
C ASP A 756 -9.15 -14.63 36.37
N THR A 757 -10.43 -14.51 35.99
CA THR A 757 -11.20 -15.67 35.47
C THR A 757 -11.15 -15.79 33.94
N PRO A 758 -11.31 -16.99 33.34
CA PRO A 758 -11.43 -17.14 31.88
C PRO A 758 -12.58 -16.30 31.28
N ASN A 759 -13.71 -16.19 32.00
CA ASN A 759 -14.84 -15.35 31.58
C ASN A 759 -14.49 -13.85 31.64
N ALA A 760 -13.70 -13.42 32.63
CA ALA A 760 -13.23 -12.03 32.72
C ALA A 760 -12.33 -11.66 31.54
N LYS A 761 -11.44 -12.57 31.10
CA LYS A 761 -10.62 -12.36 29.89
C LYS A 761 -11.47 -12.20 28.63
N LEU A 762 -12.51 -13.02 28.51
CA LEU A 762 -13.45 -12.96 27.38
C LEU A 762 -14.26 -11.65 27.38
N LEU A 763 -14.75 -11.22 28.55
CA LEU A 763 -15.43 -9.94 28.72
C LEU A 763 -14.52 -8.77 28.37
N MET A 764 -13.26 -8.78 28.82
CA MET A 764 -12.28 -7.72 28.54
C MET A 764 -12.05 -7.55 27.03
N ALA A 765 -11.80 -8.65 26.30
CA ALA A 765 -11.61 -8.60 24.85
C ALA A 765 -12.82 -8.01 24.10
N LYS A 766 -14.04 -8.33 24.55
CA LYS A 766 -15.27 -7.77 23.94
C LYS A 766 -15.56 -6.35 24.37
N LEU A 767 -15.17 -5.96 25.58
CA LEU A 767 -15.31 -4.59 26.08
C LEU A 767 -14.52 -3.60 25.24
N ASP A 768 -13.28 -3.94 24.89
CA ASP A 768 -12.43 -3.09 24.04
C ASP A 768 -13.07 -2.89 22.65
N LYS A 769 -13.58 -3.98 22.06
CA LYS A 769 -14.32 -3.93 20.79
C LYS A 769 -15.59 -3.06 20.89
N ALA A 770 -16.30 -3.12 22.02
CA ALA A 770 -17.49 -2.31 22.22
C ALA A 770 -17.20 -0.82 22.37
N LYS A 771 -16.13 -0.47 23.10
CA LYS A 771 -15.64 0.92 23.20
C LYS A 771 -15.30 1.47 21.82
N LEU A 772 -14.61 0.69 20.98
CA LEU A 772 -14.31 1.06 19.59
C LEU A 772 -15.57 1.26 18.73
N HIS A 773 -16.54 0.35 18.83
CA HIS A 773 -17.75 0.39 18.00
C HIS A 773 -18.78 1.43 18.44
N TYR A 774 -18.67 1.98 19.64
CA TYR A 774 -19.62 2.96 20.18
C TYR A 774 -19.79 4.17 19.24
N ASN A 775 -18.69 4.77 18.78
CA ASN A 775 -18.71 5.94 17.89
C ASN A 775 -18.80 5.57 16.39
N ASN A 776 -18.78 4.29 16.04
CA ASN A 776 -18.70 3.88 14.63
C ASN A 776 -20.09 3.94 13.96
N SER A 777 -20.25 4.84 13.00
CA SER A 777 -21.49 5.04 12.24
C SER A 777 -21.83 3.90 11.29
N ALA A 778 -20.85 3.06 10.91
CA ALA A 778 -21.07 1.87 10.10
C ALA A 778 -21.76 0.74 10.88
N MET A 779 -21.87 0.83 12.20
CA MET A 779 -22.57 -0.14 13.03
C MET A 779 -24.09 0.01 12.88
N THR A 780 -24.71 -0.98 12.24
CA THR A 780 -26.16 -1.07 12.07
C THR A 780 -26.86 -1.39 13.39
N ALA A 781 -28.14 -1.04 13.52
CA ALA A 781 -28.91 -1.34 14.73
C ALA A 781 -28.90 -2.85 15.11
N PRO A 782 -29.04 -3.81 14.17
CA PRO A 782 -28.90 -5.24 14.51
C PRO A 782 -27.52 -5.62 15.06
N LYS A 783 -26.44 -5.04 14.52
CA LYS A 783 -25.07 -5.28 15.02
C LYS A 783 -24.87 -4.71 16.42
N ILE A 784 -25.43 -3.53 16.71
CA ILE A 784 -25.44 -2.95 18.06
C ILE A 784 -26.22 -3.85 19.02
N SER A 785 -27.45 -4.24 18.69
CA SER A 785 -28.26 -5.12 19.57
C SER A 785 -27.59 -6.47 19.83
N ARG A 786 -26.88 -7.02 18.84
CA ARG A 786 -26.09 -8.25 19.01
C ARG A 786 -24.95 -8.04 20.01
N LEU A 787 -24.18 -6.97 19.85
CA LEU A 787 -23.07 -6.61 20.73
C LEU A 787 -23.56 -6.34 22.17
N GLU A 788 -24.68 -5.65 22.32
CA GLU A 788 -25.32 -5.42 23.63
C GLU A 788 -25.69 -6.74 24.31
N LYS A 789 -26.28 -7.69 23.56
CA LYS A 789 -26.63 -9.01 24.10
C LYS A 789 -25.39 -9.81 24.50
N GLU A 790 -24.33 -9.74 23.70
CA GLU A 790 -23.05 -10.38 23.97
C GLU A 790 -22.38 -9.83 25.22
N LEU A 791 -22.31 -8.50 25.38
CA LEU A 791 -21.79 -7.87 26.59
C LEU A 791 -22.62 -8.24 27.82
N SER A 792 -23.95 -8.16 27.72
CA SER A 792 -24.83 -8.52 28.84
C SER A 792 -24.60 -9.96 29.29
N LEU A 793 -24.45 -10.89 28.35
CA LEU A 793 -24.16 -12.29 28.63
C LEU A 793 -22.81 -12.47 29.33
N LEU A 794 -21.76 -11.81 28.85
CA LEU A 794 -20.42 -11.93 29.41
C LEU A 794 -20.32 -11.30 30.81
N ILE A 795 -21.03 -10.20 31.05
CA ILE A 795 -21.19 -9.59 32.37
C ILE A 795 -21.84 -10.59 33.33
N ASP A 796 -22.96 -11.19 32.94
CA ASP A 796 -23.68 -12.17 33.76
C ASP A 796 -22.81 -13.39 34.08
N LEU A 797 -22.03 -13.87 33.10
CA LEU A 797 -21.09 -14.98 33.27
C LEU A 797 -19.94 -14.66 34.23
N VAL A 798 -19.44 -13.42 34.23
CA VAL A 798 -18.39 -12.97 35.15
C VAL A 798 -18.94 -12.83 36.57
N GLN A 799 -20.16 -12.30 36.71
CA GLN A 799 -20.82 -12.10 37.99
C GLN A 799 -21.47 -13.37 38.56
N GLY A 800 -21.61 -14.42 37.75
CA GLY A 800 -22.24 -15.68 38.16
C GLY A 800 -23.76 -15.59 38.31
N VAL A 801 -24.42 -14.64 37.62
CA VAL A 801 -25.86 -14.38 37.74
C VAL A 801 -26.64 -14.84 36.50
N GLY A 802 -27.98 -14.89 36.64
CA GLY A 802 -28.88 -15.20 35.53
C GLY A 802 -28.92 -16.69 35.13
N ALA A 803 -29.61 -16.97 34.02
CA ALA A 803 -29.71 -18.34 33.49
C ALA A 803 -28.38 -18.81 32.87
N ILE A 804 -27.59 -17.87 32.33
CA ILE A 804 -26.34 -18.20 31.65
C ILE A 804 -25.25 -18.70 32.61
N SER A 805 -25.25 -18.28 33.88
CA SER A 805 -24.30 -18.78 34.88
C SER A 805 -24.50 -20.26 35.23
N LYS A 806 -25.66 -20.82 34.89
CA LYS A 806 -25.97 -22.26 35.03
C LYS A 806 -25.87 -23.01 33.71
N ALA A 807 -25.55 -22.32 32.61
CA ALA A 807 -25.48 -22.92 31.30
C ALA A 807 -24.27 -23.86 31.18
N THR A 808 -24.43 -24.91 30.38
CA THR A 808 -23.31 -25.71 29.91
C THR A 808 -22.71 -25.04 28.69
N MET A 809 -21.41 -24.74 28.73
CA MET A 809 -20.66 -24.22 27.59
C MET A 809 -19.89 -25.36 26.92
N THR A 810 -20.08 -25.53 25.61
CA THR A 810 -19.25 -26.40 24.77
C THR A 810 -18.65 -25.62 23.61
N GLN A 811 -17.52 -26.07 23.10
CA GLN A 811 -16.82 -25.41 22.00
C GLN A 811 -16.88 -26.26 20.74
N GLY A 812 -17.12 -25.63 19.60
CA GLY A 812 -17.11 -26.26 18.28
C GLY A 812 -16.13 -25.56 17.35
N VAL A 813 -15.41 -26.34 16.55
CA VAL A 813 -14.45 -25.82 15.57
C VAL A 813 -14.64 -26.50 14.23
N TYR A 814 -14.66 -25.74 13.15
CA TYR A 814 -14.80 -26.25 11.79
C TYR A 814 -13.81 -25.60 10.83
N LYS A 815 -13.07 -26.41 10.08
CA LYS A 815 -12.21 -25.91 8.98
C LYS A 815 -13.10 -25.55 7.80
N LEU A 816 -13.16 -24.27 7.45
CA LEU A 816 -14.00 -23.77 6.38
C LEU A 816 -13.63 -24.46 5.06
N GLN A 817 -14.65 -24.93 4.34
CA GLN A 817 -14.52 -25.45 2.98
C GLN A 817 -15.09 -24.40 2.03
N THR A 818 -14.23 -23.79 1.22
CA THR A 818 -14.58 -22.67 0.34
C THR A 818 -13.92 -22.84 -1.03
N THR A 819 -14.57 -22.27 -2.05
CA THR A 819 -14.02 -22.14 -3.41
C THR A 819 -13.21 -20.85 -3.60
N LEU A 820 -13.21 -19.96 -2.62
CA LEU A 820 -12.44 -18.71 -2.63
C LEU A 820 -10.94 -19.02 -2.46
N PRO A 821 -10.04 -18.29 -3.14
CA PRO A 821 -8.59 -18.47 -3.05
C PRO A 821 -8.02 -17.85 -1.76
N ILE A 822 -8.56 -18.22 -0.60
CA ILE A 822 -8.16 -17.70 0.71
C ILE A 822 -7.24 -18.69 1.46
N PRO A 823 -6.40 -18.22 2.40
CA PRO A 823 -5.67 -19.08 3.33
C PRO A 823 -6.60 -20.01 4.13
N GLU A 824 -6.03 -21.03 4.80
CA GLU A 824 -6.83 -21.93 5.62
C GLU A 824 -7.52 -21.18 6.77
N TYR A 825 -8.85 -21.16 6.77
CA TYR A 825 -9.65 -20.45 7.78
C TYR A 825 -10.46 -21.42 8.65
N TYR A 826 -10.48 -21.17 9.96
CA TYR A 826 -11.20 -21.98 10.94
C TYR A 826 -12.31 -21.17 11.61
N ILE A 827 -13.49 -21.75 11.69
CA ILE A 827 -14.62 -21.14 12.39
C ILE A 827 -14.73 -21.77 13.78
N GLY A 828 -14.66 -20.94 14.81
CA GLY A 828 -14.76 -21.36 16.21
C GLY A 828 -15.97 -20.73 16.88
N VAL A 829 -16.72 -21.52 17.67
CA VAL A 829 -17.87 -21.02 18.45
C VAL A 829 -17.91 -21.61 19.85
N ASN A 830 -18.39 -20.82 20.82
CA ASN A 830 -18.85 -21.34 22.11
C ASN A 830 -20.39 -21.41 22.09
N LEU A 831 -20.94 -22.59 22.38
CA LEU A 831 -22.37 -22.86 22.47
C LEU A 831 -22.77 -22.96 23.93
N TYR A 832 -23.72 -22.12 24.35
CA TYR A 832 -24.25 -22.12 25.72
C TYR A 832 -25.66 -22.71 25.72
N THR A 833 -25.87 -23.79 26.47
CA THR A 833 -27.17 -24.47 26.57
C THR A 833 -27.65 -24.59 28.00
N ASP A 834 -28.97 -24.64 28.19
CA ASP A 834 -29.55 -25.03 29.47
C ASP A 834 -29.46 -26.55 29.72
N ASP A 835 -30.02 -27.00 30.86
CA ASP A 835 -30.05 -28.40 31.28
C ASP A 835 -31.03 -29.28 30.45
N GLN A 836 -31.82 -28.68 29.57
CA GLN A 836 -32.70 -29.36 28.61
C GLN A 836 -32.10 -29.40 27.20
N GLY A 837 -30.95 -28.73 26.98
CA GLY A 837 -30.30 -28.62 25.68
C GLY A 837 -30.92 -27.55 24.78
N ASN A 838 -31.65 -26.58 25.32
CA ASN A 838 -32.05 -25.38 24.59
C ASN A 838 -30.85 -24.44 24.48
N ILE A 839 -30.65 -23.87 23.29
CA ILE A 839 -29.54 -22.96 23.01
C ILE A 839 -29.88 -21.57 23.56
N LEU A 840 -29.11 -21.13 24.55
CA LEU A 840 -29.27 -19.82 25.18
C LEU A 840 -28.51 -18.74 24.41
N PHE A 841 -27.31 -19.07 23.93
CA PHE A 841 -26.48 -18.17 23.15
C PHE A 841 -25.42 -18.94 22.35
N VAL A 842 -25.01 -18.36 21.23
CA VAL A 842 -23.87 -18.82 20.44
C VAL A 842 -22.87 -17.67 20.35
N LEU A 843 -21.65 -17.85 20.81
CA LEU A 843 -20.60 -16.82 20.78
C LEU A 843 -19.57 -17.16 19.71
N ASP A 844 -19.26 -16.20 18.83
CA ASP A 844 -18.17 -16.34 17.86
C ASP A 844 -16.81 -16.22 18.57
N MET A 845 -15.95 -17.19 18.28
CA MET A 845 -14.62 -17.36 18.85
C MET A 845 -13.56 -17.58 17.76
N SER A 846 -13.90 -17.26 16.50
CA SER A 846 -13.05 -17.56 15.35
C SER A 846 -11.69 -16.84 15.43
N ASP A 847 -11.66 -15.59 15.87
CA ASP A 847 -10.45 -14.79 16.09
C ASP A 847 -9.48 -15.37 17.14
N THR A 848 -9.99 -16.18 18.06
CA THR A 848 -9.16 -16.84 19.10
C THR A 848 -8.49 -18.13 18.63
N ILE A 849 -8.87 -18.66 17.46
CA ILE A 849 -8.28 -19.90 16.94
C ILE A 849 -6.83 -19.65 16.53
N GLY A 850 -5.91 -20.44 17.09
CA GLY A 850 -4.47 -20.30 16.83
C GLY A 850 -3.76 -19.27 17.72
N GLN A 851 -4.49 -18.44 18.47
CA GLN A 851 -3.90 -17.42 19.32
C GLN A 851 -2.89 -18.02 20.33
N GLY A 852 -1.68 -17.45 20.37
CA GLY A 852 -0.58 -17.92 21.21
C GLY A 852 0.18 -19.13 20.66
N GLN A 853 -0.14 -19.59 19.44
CA GLN A 853 0.63 -20.60 18.71
C GLN A 853 1.59 -19.91 17.73
N LEU A 854 2.75 -20.52 17.50
CA LEU A 854 3.72 -20.08 16.51
C LEU A 854 3.80 -21.10 15.38
N ASP A 855 4.00 -20.63 14.16
CA ASP A 855 4.35 -21.47 13.02
C ASP A 855 5.80 -21.98 13.14
N ASP A 856 6.22 -22.81 12.17
CA ASP A 856 7.56 -23.39 12.13
C ASP A 856 8.69 -22.34 12.01
N TYR A 857 8.34 -21.08 11.73
CA TYR A 857 9.25 -19.94 11.59
C TYR A 857 9.22 -18.99 12.79
N GLY A 858 8.45 -19.32 13.83
CA GLY A 858 8.32 -18.48 15.02
C GLY A 858 7.33 -17.31 14.88
N ASN A 859 6.55 -17.26 13.80
CA ASN A 859 5.51 -16.24 13.62
C ASN A 859 4.21 -16.66 14.30
N PRO A 860 3.43 -15.74 14.89
CA PRO A 860 2.11 -16.05 15.43
C PRO A 860 1.16 -16.62 14.38
N ILE A 861 0.50 -17.74 14.68
CA ILE A 861 -0.61 -18.26 13.87
C ILE A 861 -1.85 -17.45 14.20
N LEU A 862 -2.32 -16.66 13.23
CA LEU A 862 -3.51 -15.83 13.36
C LEU A 862 -4.61 -16.32 12.43
N ASN A 863 -5.83 -16.45 12.95
CA ASN A 863 -7.01 -16.76 12.17
C ASN A 863 -7.77 -15.46 11.87
N VAL A 864 -7.27 -14.69 10.90
CA VAL A 864 -7.70 -13.33 10.59
C VAL A 864 -8.75 -13.33 9.47
N ASP A 865 -9.79 -12.51 9.61
CA ASP A 865 -10.89 -12.40 8.62
C ASP A 865 -10.62 -11.41 7.48
N GLU A 866 -9.52 -10.63 7.56
CA GLU A 866 -9.19 -9.58 6.58
C GLU A 866 -9.04 -10.12 5.16
N ASP A 867 -8.57 -11.36 5.02
CA ASP A 867 -8.38 -12.01 3.72
C ASP A 867 -9.68 -12.61 3.13
N ASN A 868 -10.78 -12.61 3.89
CA ASN A 868 -12.06 -13.21 3.48
C ASN A 868 -13.04 -12.17 2.92
N GLU A 869 -12.57 -10.97 2.54
CA GLU A 869 -13.41 -9.90 1.99
C GLU A 869 -14.66 -9.55 2.85
N GLY A 870 -14.61 -9.87 4.16
CA GLY A 870 -15.72 -9.66 5.09
C GLY A 870 -16.87 -10.69 5.02
N TYR A 871 -16.71 -11.82 4.30
CA TYR A 871 -17.76 -12.85 4.22
C TYR A 871 -18.10 -13.47 5.58
N HIS A 872 -17.12 -13.70 6.46
CA HIS A 872 -17.41 -14.20 7.82
C HIS A 872 -18.24 -13.19 8.62
N ALA A 873 -17.87 -11.90 8.58
CA ALA A 873 -18.63 -10.84 9.21
C ALA A 873 -20.10 -10.79 8.74
N LEU A 874 -20.38 -11.04 7.45
CA LEU A 874 -21.74 -11.16 6.92
C LEU A 874 -22.46 -12.40 7.48
N ALA A 875 -21.76 -13.52 7.63
CA ALA A 875 -22.34 -14.78 8.11
C ALA A 875 -22.62 -14.77 9.63
N ILE A 876 -21.83 -14.05 10.43
CA ILE A 876 -22.02 -13.91 11.89
C ILE A 876 -23.42 -13.41 12.25
N GLU A 877 -24.05 -12.60 11.39
CA GLU A 877 -25.42 -12.11 11.63
C GLU A 877 -26.45 -13.24 11.78
N SER A 878 -26.16 -14.45 11.27
CA SER A 878 -27.03 -15.62 11.43
C SER A 878 -26.96 -16.29 12.80
N LEU A 879 -25.95 -15.99 13.63
CA LEU A 879 -25.76 -16.64 14.94
C LEU A 879 -26.96 -16.45 15.88
N ALA A 880 -27.62 -15.30 15.82
CA ALA A 880 -28.79 -15.01 16.64
C ALA A 880 -29.98 -15.93 16.32
N ASP A 881 -30.06 -16.50 15.11
CA ASP A 881 -31.20 -17.35 14.70
C ASP A 881 -31.12 -18.76 15.30
N TYR A 882 -29.97 -19.13 15.88
CA TYR A 882 -29.79 -20.41 16.58
C TYR A 882 -30.33 -20.39 18.00
N GLU A 883 -30.53 -19.20 18.57
CA GLU A 883 -30.97 -19.02 19.95
C GLU A 883 -32.44 -19.42 20.09
N GLY A 884 -32.75 -20.20 21.12
CA GLY A 884 -34.07 -20.79 21.33
C GLY A 884 -34.32 -22.10 20.56
N LEU A 885 -33.42 -22.52 19.65
CA LEU A 885 -33.44 -23.87 19.09
C LEU A 885 -32.89 -24.88 20.10
N THR A 886 -33.15 -26.17 19.87
CA THR A 886 -32.58 -27.24 20.69
C THR A 886 -31.34 -27.83 20.02
N ILE A 887 -30.38 -28.36 20.80
CA ILE A 887 -29.26 -29.12 20.23
C ILE A 887 -29.74 -30.31 19.40
N LYS A 888 -30.91 -30.89 19.73
CA LYS A 888 -31.53 -31.97 18.96
C LYS A 888 -31.92 -31.49 17.56
N ASP A 889 -32.45 -30.28 17.42
CA ASP A 889 -32.74 -29.69 16.11
C ASP A 889 -31.46 -29.55 15.28
N ILE A 890 -30.38 -29.03 15.87
CA ILE A 890 -29.08 -28.84 15.19
C ILE A 890 -28.47 -30.16 14.71
N LEU A 891 -28.64 -31.22 15.49
CA LEU A 891 -28.07 -32.54 15.21
C LEU A 891 -28.88 -33.36 14.21
N THR A 892 -30.20 -33.14 14.13
CA THR A 892 -31.11 -33.98 13.32
C THR A 892 -31.59 -33.33 12.03
N LYS A 893 -31.53 -32.00 11.92
CA LYS A 893 -31.99 -31.25 10.76
C LYS A 893 -30.81 -30.70 9.96
N GLU A 894 -31.02 -30.52 8.66
CA GLU A 894 -30.11 -29.78 7.80
C GLU A 894 -30.37 -28.27 7.88
N LEU A 895 -29.37 -27.47 7.51
CA LEU A 895 -29.40 -26.00 7.65
C LEU A 895 -30.61 -25.36 6.94
N ASN A 896 -31.08 -25.92 5.83
CA ASN A 896 -32.23 -25.44 5.08
C ASN A 896 -33.59 -25.82 5.70
N GLN A 897 -33.60 -26.69 6.71
CA GLN A 897 -34.79 -27.09 7.47
C GLN A 897 -34.93 -26.32 8.78
N LEU A 898 -33.93 -25.51 9.13
CA LEU A 898 -33.91 -24.66 10.32
C LEU A 898 -34.30 -23.22 9.95
N PRO A 899 -34.91 -22.46 10.87
CA PRO A 899 -35.30 -21.07 10.63
C PRO A 899 -34.11 -20.10 10.69
N ILE A 900 -32.99 -20.45 10.05
CA ILE A 900 -31.76 -19.64 10.00
C ILE A 900 -31.79 -18.79 8.73
N ARG A 901 -31.64 -17.46 8.86
CA ARG A 901 -31.65 -16.52 7.72
C ARG A 901 -30.66 -16.94 6.64
N ASP A 902 -31.01 -16.72 5.38
CA ASP A 902 -30.11 -16.98 4.25
C ASP A 902 -29.17 -15.78 4.05
N VAL A 903 -27.88 -16.05 3.87
CA VAL A 903 -26.83 -15.04 3.65
C VAL A 903 -26.13 -15.38 2.34
N LYS A 904 -26.74 -14.98 1.22
CA LYS A 904 -26.34 -15.42 -0.13
C LYS A 904 -24.89 -15.07 -0.46
N GLN A 905 -24.44 -13.88 -0.07
CA GLN A 905 -23.08 -13.39 -0.29
C GLN A 905 -22.04 -14.21 0.45
N ALA A 906 -22.38 -14.82 1.60
CA ALA A 906 -21.48 -15.58 2.46
C ALA A 906 -21.94 -17.02 2.70
N ARG A 907 -22.44 -17.67 1.64
CA ARG A 907 -23.09 -19.00 1.73
C ARG A 907 -22.19 -20.06 2.38
N GLU A 908 -20.93 -20.10 2.00
CA GLU A 908 -19.96 -21.09 2.51
C GLU A 908 -19.63 -20.85 3.99
N HIS A 909 -19.43 -19.59 4.38
CA HIS A 909 -19.20 -19.19 5.78
C HIS A 909 -20.41 -19.48 6.67
N ARG A 910 -21.63 -19.23 6.18
CA ARG A 910 -22.87 -19.59 6.87
C ARG A 910 -22.98 -21.10 7.11
N VAL A 911 -22.60 -21.92 6.12
CA VAL A 911 -22.54 -23.38 6.28
C VAL A 911 -21.46 -23.76 7.29
N GLY A 912 -20.30 -23.10 7.25
CA GLY A 912 -19.21 -23.32 8.20
C GLY A 912 -19.61 -23.03 9.66
N LEU A 913 -20.29 -21.91 9.92
CA LEU A 913 -20.85 -21.59 11.25
C LEU A 913 -21.80 -22.68 11.74
N PHE A 914 -22.70 -23.13 10.87
CA PHE A 914 -23.60 -24.23 11.21
C PHE A 914 -22.86 -25.51 11.59
N MET A 915 -21.80 -25.86 10.86
CA MET A 915 -21.02 -27.06 11.15
C MET A 915 -20.24 -26.93 12.46
N ALA A 916 -19.69 -25.76 12.78
CA ALA A 916 -19.05 -25.50 14.07
C ALA A 916 -20.07 -25.60 15.23
N ILE A 917 -21.26 -25.03 15.09
CA ILE A 917 -22.34 -25.15 16.09
C ILE A 917 -22.78 -26.60 16.26
N ARG A 918 -22.91 -27.34 15.14
CA ARG A 918 -23.25 -28.76 15.16
C ARG A 918 -22.18 -29.60 15.86
N ASP A 919 -20.91 -29.25 15.72
CA ASP A 919 -19.82 -29.88 16.45
C ASP A 919 -19.94 -29.64 17.97
N ALA A 920 -20.14 -28.38 18.39
CA ALA A 920 -20.39 -28.03 19.78
C ALA A 920 -21.64 -28.74 20.37
N ALA A 921 -22.70 -28.88 19.58
CA ALA A 921 -23.94 -29.54 19.97
C ALA A 921 -23.77 -31.04 20.25
N ARG A 922 -22.86 -31.73 19.54
CA ARG A 922 -22.54 -33.14 19.82
C ARG A 922 -21.91 -33.30 21.19
N GLU A 923 -20.99 -32.41 21.54
CA GLU A 923 -20.36 -32.41 22.87
C GLU A 923 -21.39 -32.09 23.97
N ALA A 924 -22.28 -31.12 23.72
CA ALA A 924 -23.35 -30.78 24.67
C ALA A 924 -24.29 -31.97 24.91
N GLN A 925 -24.65 -32.70 23.86
CA GLN A 925 -25.48 -33.91 23.99
C GLN A 925 -24.81 -34.97 24.87
N LEU A 926 -23.51 -35.20 24.69
CA LEU A 926 -22.75 -36.16 25.51
C LEU A 926 -22.72 -35.75 27.00
N LEU A 927 -22.66 -34.45 27.30
CA LEU A 927 -22.69 -33.95 28.68
C LEU A 927 -24.07 -34.14 29.32
N LEU A 928 -25.16 -33.86 28.59
CA LEU A 928 -26.53 -34.08 29.07
C LEU A 928 -26.81 -35.56 29.34
N GLU A 929 -26.36 -36.46 28.45
CA GLU A 929 -26.48 -37.90 28.64
C GLU A 929 -25.74 -38.37 29.90
N LYS A 930 -24.53 -37.86 30.15
CA LYS A 930 -23.78 -38.15 31.38
C LYS A 930 -24.48 -37.65 32.64
N GLN A 931 -25.03 -36.45 32.62
CA GLN A 931 -25.78 -35.88 33.75
C GLN A 931 -27.06 -36.68 34.04
N SER A 932 -27.82 -37.03 33.00
CA SER A 932 -29.04 -37.85 33.15
C SER A 932 -28.75 -39.24 33.74
N LYS A 933 -27.63 -39.85 33.35
CA LYS A 933 -27.18 -41.14 33.89
C LYS A 933 -26.76 -41.04 35.36
N ALA A 934 -26.00 -40.00 35.73
CA ALA A 934 -25.61 -39.75 37.12
C ALA A 934 -26.81 -39.50 38.05
N LEU A 935 -27.83 -38.76 37.58
CA LEU A 935 -29.08 -38.56 38.31
C LEU A 935 -29.85 -39.88 38.51
N SER A 936 -29.92 -40.73 37.49
CA SER A 936 -30.56 -42.05 37.58
C SER A 936 -29.85 -43.01 38.55
N GLU A 937 -28.52 -42.93 38.65
CA GLU A 937 -27.71 -43.72 39.58
C GLU A 937 -27.78 -43.19 41.04
N SER A 938 -27.97 -41.88 41.24
CA SER A 938 -28.21 -41.30 42.57
C SER A 938 -29.62 -41.59 43.12
N ALA A 939 -30.64 -41.65 42.26
CA ALA A 939 -32.01 -41.98 42.64
C ALA A 939 -32.17 -43.47 43.06
N GLY A 940 -31.29 -44.35 42.55
CA GLY A 940 -31.24 -45.77 42.93
C GLY A 940 -30.69 -46.05 44.34
N LYS A 941 -30.11 -45.05 45.02
CA LYS A 941 -29.50 -45.20 46.37
C LYS A 941 -30.32 -44.62 47.51
N SER A 942 -31.46 -43.97 47.27
CA SER A 942 -32.36 -43.48 48.33
C SER A 942 -33.48 -44.49 48.64
N ASN A 943 -33.12 -45.66 49.16
CA ASN A 943 -34.04 -46.50 49.94
C ASN A 943 -33.21 -47.28 50.98
N GLY A 944 -33.00 -46.67 52.15
CA GLY A 944 -32.26 -47.29 53.25
C GLY A 944 -31.79 -46.34 54.35
N SER A 945 -32.70 -45.96 55.24
CA SER A 945 -32.52 -45.75 56.69
C SER A 945 -31.21 -45.14 57.26
N LYS A 946 -31.45 -44.02 57.97
CA LYS A 946 -30.90 -43.55 59.28
C LYS A 946 -29.81 -42.46 59.31
N VAL A 947 -30.24 -41.41 60.03
CA VAL A 947 -29.62 -40.20 60.59
C VAL A 947 -28.28 -40.43 61.29
N ALA A 948 -27.30 -39.57 60.98
CA ALA A 948 -26.40 -38.94 61.95
C ALA A 948 -25.79 -37.65 61.35
N ASP A 949 -25.51 -36.73 62.26
CA ASP A 949 -25.29 -35.28 62.15
C ASP A 949 -23.88 -34.87 61.68
N SER A 950 -23.68 -33.55 61.55
CA SER A 950 -22.47 -32.74 61.37
C SER A 950 -22.13 -32.30 59.94
N GLY A 951 -22.16 -30.98 59.78
CA GLY A 951 -21.89 -30.28 58.52
C GLY A 951 -20.41 -30.16 58.18
N LEU A 952 -20.17 -29.79 56.92
CA LEU A 952 -19.16 -28.84 56.46
C LEU A 952 -19.27 -28.73 54.92
N GLU A 953 -18.97 -27.52 54.46
CA GLU A 953 -19.09 -26.92 53.12
C GLU A 953 -18.83 -27.82 51.88
N PRO A 954 -19.45 -27.51 50.72
CA PRO A 954 -18.89 -27.91 49.44
C PRO A 954 -18.00 -26.78 48.89
N SER A 955 -16.69 -26.92 49.11
CA SER A 955 -15.71 -26.45 48.12
C SER A 955 -15.70 -27.47 46.99
N VAL A 956 -16.29 -27.12 45.83
CA VAL A 956 -16.07 -27.87 44.59
C VAL A 956 -15.02 -27.13 43.79
N THR A 957 -13.83 -27.71 43.82
CA THR A 957 -12.67 -27.38 43.02
C THR A 957 -13.00 -27.44 41.52
N LEU A 958 -12.69 -26.34 40.83
CA LEU A 958 -12.54 -26.29 39.38
C LEU A 958 -11.58 -27.40 38.92
N SER A 959 -12.12 -28.43 38.27
CA SER A 959 -11.33 -29.36 37.49
C SER A 959 -10.80 -28.63 36.26
N THR A 960 -9.53 -28.25 36.30
CA THR A 960 -8.74 -27.89 35.12
C THR A 960 -8.74 -29.07 34.14
N ASN A 961 -9.70 -29.09 33.22
CA ASN A 961 -9.63 -29.98 32.08
C ASN A 961 -8.63 -29.40 31.09
N LYS A 962 -7.56 -30.16 30.91
CA LYS A 962 -6.48 -29.96 29.93
C LYS A 962 -7.03 -29.41 28.62
N THR A 963 -6.51 -28.25 28.23
CA THR A 963 -6.41 -27.84 26.82
C THR A 963 -5.98 -29.06 26.00
N LYS A 964 -6.85 -29.53 25.10
CA LYS A 964 -6.43 -30.50 24.08
C LYS A 964 -5.27 -29.86 23.32
N LYS A 965 -4.06 -30.39 23.52
CA LYS A 965 -2.99 -30.28 22.52
C LYS A 965 -3.53 -30.92 21.25
N LEU A 966 -4.08 -30.10 20.35
CA LEU A 966 -4.34 -30.47 18.97
C LEU A 966 -3.01 -30.38 18.22
N LEU A 967 -2.23 -31.46 18.31
CA LEU A 967 -1.49 -31.89 17.15
C LEU A 967 -2.52 -32.46 16.16
N PRO A 968 -2.43 -32.17 14.85
CA PRO A 968 -3.14 -32.98 13.87
C PRO A 968 -2.72 -34.43 14.12
N LYS A 969 -3.67 -35.31 14.43
CA LYS A 969 -3.40 -36.74 14.35
C LYS A 969 -2.98 -37.01 12.92
N THR A 970 -1.70 -37.31 12.74
CA THR A 970 -1.11 -37.96 11.58
C THR A 970 -1.79 -39.32 11.41
N GLY A 971 -3.01 -39.30 10.90
CA GLY A 971 -3.86 -40.47 10.62
C GLY A 971 -4.26 -40.55 9.15
N ALA A 972 -4.14 -39.44 8.39
CA ALA A 972 -4.39 -39.41 6.95
C ALA A 972 -3.11 -39.56 6.10
N PHE A 973 -1.93 -39.68 6.71
CA PHE A 973 -0.66 -39.83 5.99
C PHE A 973 -0.22 -41.30 5.77
N LYS A 974 -0.84 -42.28 6.44
CA LYS A 974 -0.51 -43.70 6.22
C LYS A 974 -1.26 -44.35 5.05
N GLU A 975 -2.43 -43.86 4.67
CA GLU A 975 -3.14 -44.39 3.50
C GLU A 975 -2.72 -43.70 2.18
N ALA A 976 -2.30 -42.43 2.24
CA ALA A 976 -1.71 -41.71 1.11
C ALA A 976 -0.28 -42.20 0.78
N TRP A 977 0.53 -42.60 1.79
CA TRP A 977 1.87 -43.13 1.53
C TRP A 977 1.87 -44.55 0.95
N VAL A 978 0.90 -45.40 1.29
CA VAL A 978 0.78 -46.76 0.72
C VAL A 978 0.25 -46.70 -0.73
N THR A 979 -0.60 -45.74 -1.06
CA THR A 979 -1.04 -45.50 -2.46
C THR A 979 0.03 -44.79 -3.30
N MET A 980 0.81 -43.87 -2.72
CA MET A 980 1.88 -43.16 -3.43
C MET A 980 3.12 -44.04 -3.64
N ILE A 981 3.48 -44.92 -2.68
CA ILE A 981 4.50 -45.97 -2.89
C ILE A 981 3.99 -47.02 -3.89
N GLY A 982 2.69 -47.36 -3.87
CA GLY A 982 2.08 -48.24 -4.88
C GLY A 982 2.14 -47.65 -6.31
N MET A 983 1.88 -46.35 -6.46
CA MET A 983 2.02 -45.63 -7.75
C MET A 983 3.48 -45.45 -8.17
N LEU A 984 4.41 -45.19 -7.24
CA LEU A 984 5.85 -45.10 -7.53
C LEU A 984 6.47 -46.44 -7.91
N VAL A 985 5.98 -47.56 -7.34
CA VAL A 985 6.40 -48.92 -7.75
C VAL A 985 5.82 -49.30 -9.13
N LEU A 986 4.62 -48.82 -9.47
CA LEU A 986 4.04 -48.98 -10.82
C LEU A 986 4.70 -48.07 -11.87
N LEU A 987 5.11 -46.85 -11.51
CA LEU A 987 5.88 -45.95 -12.38
C LEU A 987 7.32 -46.45 -12.60
N ALA A 988 7.95 -46.98 -11.55
CA ALA A 988 9.28 -47.59 -11.65
C ALA A 988 9.25 -48.90 -12.48
N ALA A 989 8.17 -49.68 -12.40
CA ALA A 989 7.97 -50.85 -13.25
C ALA A 989 7.66 -50.50 -14.73
N ALA A 990 7.10 -49.32 -15.00
CA ALA A 990 6.88 -48.80 -16.36
C ALA A 990 8.16 -48.19 -16.98
N LEU A 991 9.04 -47.58 -16.17
CA LEU A 991 10.31 -47.00 -16.61
C LEU A 991 11.44 -48.03 -16.79
N LEU A 992 11.30 -49.26 -16.26
CA LEU A 992 12.28 -50.35 -16.41
C LEU A 992 12.04 -51.27 -17.62
N LYS A 993 11.04 -50.98 -18.47
CA LYS A 993 10.86 -51.62 -19.79
C LYS A 993 11.17 -50.62 -20.91
N GLY A 994 12.36 -50.04 -20.86
CA GLY A 994 12.78 -49.02 -21.82
C GLY A 994 14.30 -48.99 -21.95
N ASP A 995 14.78 -49.90 -22.78
CA ASP A 995 16.09 -49.87 -23.41
C ASP A 995 17.28 -50.57 -22.73
N SER A 996 17.95 -51.28 -23.63
CA SER A 996 19.00 -52.25 -23.48
C SER A 996 20.36 -51.56 -23.63
N ARG A 997 21.27 -51.90 -22.70
CA ARG A 997 22.75 -51.86 -22.77
C ARG A 997 23.32 -51.17 -21.53
N TYR A 998 23.76 -51.95 -20.55
CA TYR A 998 25.18 -52.19 -20.31
C TYR A 998 25.34 -53.17 -19.15
N LYS A 999 25.82 -54.36 -19.53
CA LYS A 999 26.27 -55.41 -18.63
C LYS A 999 27.67 -55.06 -18.12
N LYS A 1000 27.89 -55.43 -16.84
CA LYS A 1000 29.10 -56.02 -16.23
C LYS A 1000 30.08 -55.12 -15.47
N ARG A 1001 30.20 -55.53 -14.19
CA ARG A 1001 31.42 -55.79 -13.38
C ARG A 1001 32.12 -54.58 -12.78
N SER A 1002 32.75 -54.65 -11.61
CA SER A 1002 32.65 -55.45 -10.39
C SER A 1002 33.76 -54.94 -9.47
N LYS A 1003 33.43 -54.39 -8.31
CA LYS A 1003 34.06 -54.56 -7.00
C LYS A 1003 33.46 -53.59 -6.00
#